data_AF-A0A1G0YA99-F1
#
_entry.id   AF-A0A1G0YA99-F1
#
_cell.length_a   1.000
_cell.length_b   1.000
_cell.length_c   1.000
_cell.angle_alpha   90.00
_cell.angle_beta   90.00
_cell.angle_gamma   90.00
#
_symmetry.space_group_name_H-M   'P 1'
#
loop_
_entity.id
_entity.type
_entity.pdbx_description
1 polymer ?
#
loop_
_entity_poly.entity_id
_entity_poly.type
_entity_poly.pdbx_seq_one_letter_code
_entity_poly.pdbx_strand_id
1 'polypeptide(L)'
;MAENKIGEMESRISFVNYIGLAILLVCYVGALWNVYKIKEDELILKKKVIRLCHWQLELGIKDALEEMIGRYEKTHPDIKIIQIPVTERAYAQWVTTQLIGRTAPDLVELGFFDVKLYLGRYFQPITDELRQPNPYNKDNDFKDTPWMDTFTDGLQNSYIPELLDYYAVGFSQFTVRIFYNKTLMKKILERDDPPKTLEQLFRDCEKIQEYVKTKNAEVEAFNSKQSSKGSSWNIFSSPKLKSKMPLVPIASSRYQVGLFRTRYAGMLSADRCLDIDFGCDGSANYYDVLQAMLSGKLTLQDEKFRIYNELTRKLSSYFNPGFMSVDRMDAGFSFVQGSAVMITSGSWDASSYIKKINDQPFGDIIVSVNDKPVSNAADASRLMIDAARSGAKSVILHVNREGDVKKVTVYPDAKGETLWDSYGIKVEDCADAKGRHVPVVTELDSVSPAANAGMTRKRSFDVGIFDFPLPTKDDPTYGKYVVGRVVESTDTGFKFGITKFTEHKAECIDFFQFCTTPENNQKMNEIAQWIPAVKGAKPTKFLEAFVPNFRGYWGYLNFMMGSKTDMLEKQTFWPYVSGENDYAKYLNALASAMPNAAANDYIELIRKCRESVPDKQVFRSFYLAQYMFPESFVDAKAGNAAEMEKLAGKKRNEAAVKFVASWDNLVGFALDEMRIKAMMAPRFKDKDNNSFSKAFFSEYERLSNMSGGKK
;
A
#
# COMPACT_ATOMS: atom_id res chain seq x y z
N MET A 1 -9.02 -27.62 -69.29
CA MET A 1 -10.34 -28.25 -69.08
C MET A 1 -10.23 -29.02 -67.78
N ALA A 2 -10.52 -28.38 -66.64
CA ALA A 2 -11.84 -28.32 -65.99
C ALA A 2 -12.24 -29.71 -65.46
N GLU A 3 -12.56 -29.97 -64.18
CA GLU A 3 -13.14 -29.13 -63.13
C GLU A 3 -12.69 -29.63 -61.74
N ASN A 4 -12.19 -28.73 -60.88
CA ASN A 4 -12.18 -28.94 -59.43
C ASN A 4 -13.45 -28.28 -58.88
N LYS A 5 -14.35 -29.08 -58.29
CA LYS A 5 -15.54 -28.57 -57.58
C LYS A 5 -15.10 -27.79 -56.35
N ILE A 6 -15.29 -26.48 -56.42
CA ILE A 6 -15.27 -25.54 -55.30
C ILE A 6 -16.59 -25.74 -54.55
N GLY A 7 -16.53 -26.25 -53.32
CA GLY A 7 -17.70 -26.31 -52.46
C GLY A 7 -17.66 -27.41 -51.42
N GLU A 8 -16.66 -27.41 -50.53
CA GLU A 8 -16.74 -28.10 -49.22
C GLU A 8 -15.56 -27.68 -48.33
N MET A 9 -15.40 -26.38 -48.11
CA MET A 9 -14.41 -25.90 -47.14
C MET A 9 -14.89 -24.62 -46.43
N GLU A 10 -16.12 -24.62 -45.92
CA GLU A 10 -16.54 -23.63 -44.92
C GLU A 10 -17.35 -24.29 -43.80
N SER A 11 -17.11 -23.82 -42.57
CA SER A 11 -17.86 -24.10 -41.34
C SER A 11 -17.64 -25.45 -40.65
N ARG A 12 -16.48 -25.61 -40.00
CA ARG A 12 -16.40 -26.32 -38.71
C ARG A 12 -15.91 -25.35 -37.63
N ILE A 13 -16.79 -24.44 -37.26
CA ILE A 13 -16.67 -23.70 -36.00
C ILE A 13 -16.70 -24.75 -34.88
N SER A 14 -15.62 -24.87 -34.10
CA SER A 14 -15.52 -25.90 -33.06
C SER A 14 -16.61 -25.70 -32.00
N PHE A 15 -17.10 -26.78 -31.39
CA PHE A 15 -18.08 -26.72 -30.29
C PHE A 15 -17.66 -25.76 -29.15
N VAL A 16 -16.36 -25.64 -28.92
CA VAL A 16 -15.77 -24.69 -27.95
C VAL A 16 -16.00 -23.24 -28.36
N ASN A 17 -15.99 -22.93 -29.65
CA ASN A 17 -16.29 -21.58 -30.14
C ASN A 17 -17.79 -21.25 -29.96
N TYR A 18 -18.69 -22.23 -30.08
CA TYR A 18 -20.12 -22.03 -29.78
C TYR A 18 -20.37 -21.81 -28.30
N ILE A 19 -19.66 -22.52 -27.41
CA ILE A 19 -19.69 -22.25 -25.97
C ILE A 19 -19.14 -20.85 -25.68
N GLY A 20 -18.02 -20.48 -26.29
CA GLY A 20 -17.44 -19.13 -26.17
C GLY A 20 -18.42 -18.04 -26.63
N LEU A 21 -19.07 -18.23 -27.78
CA LEU A 21 -20.10 -17.32 -28.30
C LEU A 21 -21.35 -17.28 -27.43
N ALA A 22 -21.78 -18.41 -26.87
CA ALA A 22 -22.92 -18.47 -25.96
C ALA A 22 -22.61 -17.73 -24.65
N ILE A 23 -21.42 -17.92 -24.07
CA ILE A 23 -20.96 -17.17 -22.89
C ILE A 23 -20.90 -15.67 -23.23
N LEU A 24 -20.36 -15.31 -24.39
CA LEU A 24 -20.28 -13.91 -24.82
C LEU A 24 -21.68 -13.30 -25.01
N LEU A 25 -22.63 -14.05 -25.59
CA LEU A 25 -24.02 -13.63 -25.74
C LEU A 25 -24.70 -13.46 -24.37
N VAL A 26 -24.49 -14.40 -23.43
CA VAL A 26 -25.03 -14.29 -22.07
C VAL A 26 -24.44 -13.08 -21.34
N CYS A 27 -23.14 -12.84 -21.46
CA CYS A 27 -22.49 -11.66 -20.89
C CYS A 27 -23.03 -10.37 -21.54
N TYR A 28 -23.24 -10.37 -22.86
CA TYR A 28 -23.77 -9.22 -23.59
C TYR A 28 -25.23 -8.92 -23.23
N VAL A 29 -26.09 -9.94 -23.17
CA VAL A 29 -27.49 -9.83 -22.73
C VAL A 29 -27.55 -9.41 -21.26
N GLY A 30 -26.70 -9.96 -20.40
CA GLY A 30 -26.59 -9.55 -19.00
C GLY A 30 -26.16 -8.09 -18.84
N ALA A 31 -25.20 -7.64 -19.65
CA ALA A 31 -24.78 -6.24 -19.69
C ALA A 31 -25.90 -5.32 -20.19
N LEU A 32 -26.60 -5.70 -21.27
CA LEU A 32 -27.76 -4.97 -21.78
C LEU A 32 -28.90 -4.91 -20.76
N TRP A 33 -29.18 -5.99 -20.04
CA TRP A 33 -30.15 -6.03 -18.96
C TRP A 33 -29.76 -5.10 -17.81
N ASN A 34 -28.48 -5.08 -17.43
CA ASN A 34 -28.00 -4.17 -16.39
C ASN A 34 -28.12 -2.69 -16.82
N VAL A 35 -27.76 -2.38 -18.07
CA VAL A 35 -27.97 -1.04 -18.66
C VAL A 35 -29.45 -0.69 -18.71
N TYR A 36 -30.32 -1.65 -19.08
CA TYR A 36 -31.76 -1.47 -19.08
C TYR A 36 -32.29 -1.19 -17.67
N LYS A 37 -31.87 -1.97 -16.66
CA LYS A 37 -32.30 -1.79 -15.27
C LYS A 37 -31.86 -0.44 -14.70
N ILE A 38 -30.63 0.01 -15.00
CA ILE A 38 -30.17 1.35 -14.64
C ILE A 38 -31.02 2.42 -15.32
N LYS A 39 -31.29 2.25 -16.62
CA LYS A 39 -32.17 3.16 -17.37
C LYS A 39 -33.62 3.09 -16.89
N GLU A 40 -34.10 1.96 -16.40
CA GLU A 40 -35.42 1.81 -15.79
C GLU A 40 -35.47 2.54 -14.46
N ASP A 41 -34.48 2.38 -13.59
CA ASP A 41 -34.36 3.15 -12.35
C ASP A 41 -34.36 4.67 -12.63
N GLU A 42 -33.64 5.12 -13.66
CA GLU A 42 -33.48 6.54 -14.03
C GLU A 42 -34.69 7.12 -14.79
N LEU A 43 -35.20 6.42 -15.81
CA LEU A 43 -36.22 6.93 -16.73
C LEU A 43 -37.64 6.51 -16.36
N ILE A 44 -37.81 5.31 -15.77
CA ILE A 44 -39.13 4.73 -15.47
C ILE A 44 -39.49 4.96 -14.00
N LEU A 45 -38.58 4.67 -13.07
CA LEU A 45 -38.79 4.87 -11.63
C LEU A 45 -38.41 6.28 -11.15
N LYS A 46 -37.79 7.10 -12.03
CA LYS A 46 -37.39 8.49 -11.76
C LYS A 46 -36.52 8.65 -10.50
N LYS A 47 -35.71 7.65 -10.18
CA LYS A 47 -34.76 7.74 -9.05
C LYS A 47 -33.61 8.67 -9.41
N LYS A 48 -33.06 9.33 -8.40
CA LYS A 48 -31.81 10.09 -8.52
C LYS A 48 -30.64 9.11 -8.51
N VAL A 49 -29.82 9.12 -9.58
CA VAL A 49 -28.73 8.16 -9.75
C VAL A 49 -27.38 8.83 -9.46
N ILE A 50 -26.74 8.43 -8.38
CA ILE A 50 -25.38 8.85 -8.00
C ILE A 50 -24.38 7.79 -8.46
N ARG A 51 -23.30 8.20 -9.09
CA ARG A 51 -22.20 7.34 -9.55
C ARG A 51 -20.95 7.62 -8.72
N LEU A 52 -20.36 6.57 -8.16
CA LEU A 52 -19.17 6.62 -7.32
C LEU A 52 -18.06 5.78 -7.94
N CYS A 53 -16.92 6.38 -8.29
CA CYS A 53 -15.76 5.64 -8.79
C CYS A 53 -14.57 5.65 -7.83
N HIS A 54 -13.84 4.54 -7.80
CA HIS A 54 -12.68 4.31 -6.94
C HIS A 54 -11.70 3.31 -7.58
N TRP A 55 -10.44 3.30 -7.14
CA TRP A 55 -9.44 2.33 -7.64
C TRP A 55 -9.21 1.14 -6.72
N GLN A 56 -9.79 1.17 -5.53
CA GLN A 56 -9.59 0.16 -4.50
C GLN A 56 -10.20 -1.18 -4.93
N LEU A 57 -9.35 -2.17 -5.20
CA LEU A 57 -9.73 -3.53 -5.62
C LEU A 57 -9.34 -4.59 -4.59
N GLU A 58 -8.93 -4.15 -3.40
CA GLU A 58 -8.64 -4.98 -2.25
C GLU A 58 -9.89 -5.77 -1.84
N LEU A 59 -9.64 -6.90 -1.20
CA LEU A 59 -10.70 -7.78 -0.71
C LEU A 59 -11.59 -7.01 0.30
N GLY A 60 -12.90 -7.09 0.11
CA GLY A 60 -13.89 -6.50 1.03
C GLY A 60 -14.26 -5.05 0.76
N ILE A 61 -13.51 -4.30 -0.07
CA ILE A 61 -13.80 -2.87 -0.28
C ILE A 61 -15.08 -2.67 -1.08
N LYS A 62 -15.26 -3.44 -2.16
CA LYS A 62 -16.48 -3.38 -2.96
C LYS A 62 -17.70 -3.76 -2.14
N ASP A 63 -17.56 -4.80 -1.31
CA ASP A 63 -18.62 -5.30 -0.44
C ASP A 63 -18.94 -4.30 0.67
N ALA A 64 -17.94 -3.59 1.21
CA ALA A 64 -18.13 -2.55 2.22
C ALA A 64 -18.90 -1.35 1.66
N LEU A 65 -18.53 -0.88 0.47
CA LEU A 65 -19.27 0.18 -0.22
C LEU A 65 -20.68 -0.29 -0.57
N GLU A 66 -20.85 -1.51 -1.08
CA GLU A 66 -22.17 -2.05 -1.44
C GLU A 66 -23.07 -2.20 -0.21
N GLU A 67 -22.55 -2.63 0.94
CA GLU A 67 -23.31 -2.67 2.21
C GLU A 67 -23.75 -1.27 2.63
N MET A 68 -22.87 -0.27 2.56
CA MET A 68 -23.22 1.11 2.91
C MET A 68 -24.24 1.70 1.94
N ILE A 69 -24.07 1.47 0.64
CA ILE A 69 -25.04 1.85 -0.40
C ILE A 69 -26.39 1.17 -0.13
N GLY A 70 -26.41 -0.15 0.10
CA GLY A 70 -27.64 -0.90 0.34
C GLY A 70 -28.37 -0.50 1.62
N ARG A 71 -27.64 -0.13 2.69
CA ARG A 71 -28.25 0.44 3.91
C ARG A 71 -28.82 1.83 3.66
N TYR A 72 -28.11 2.66 2.91
CA TYR A 72 -28.54 4.02 2.58
C TYR A 72 -29.77 4.04 1.66
N GLU A 73 -29.80 3.21 0.61
CA GLU A 73 -30.93 3.09 -0.32
C GLU A 73 -32.21 2.58 0.36
N LYS A 74 -32.10 1.81 1.46
CA LYS A 74 -33.27 1.36 2.25
C LYS A 74 -33.97 2.51 2.94
N THR A 75 -33.23 3.53 3.39
CA THR A 75 -33.81 4.73 4.03
C THR A 75 -34.09 5.85 3.01
N HIS A 76 -33.54 5.75 1.80
CA HIS A 76 -33.70 6.71 0.70
C HIS A 76 -34.15 6.01 -0.59
N PRO A 77 -35.42 5.55 -0.67
CA PRO A 77 -35.89 4.72 -1.77
C PRO A 77 -35.93 5.45 -3.13
N ASP A 78 -35.85 6.78 -3.13
CA ASP A 78 -35.75 7.65 -4.32
C ASP A 78 -34.32 7.79 -4.86
N ILE A 79 -33.32 7.26 -4.14
CA ILE A 79 -31.91 7.34 -4.51
C ILE A 79 -31.40 5.96 -4.97
N LYS A 80 -30.57 5.96 -6.02
CA LYS A 80 -29.77 4.82 -6.44
C LYS A 80 -28.30 5.23 -6.49
N ILE A 81 -27.41 4.47 -5.87
CA ILE A 81 -25.96 4.67 -5.96
C ILE A 81 -25.35 3.51 -6.76
N ILE A 82 -24.48 3.86 -7.72
CA ILE A 82 -23.78 2.92 -8.60
C ILE A 82 -22.28 3.02 -8.34
N GLN A 83 -21.69 1.90 -7.92
CA GLN A 83 -20.25 1.76 -7.73
C GLN A 83 -19.55 1.46 -9.07
N ILE A 84 -18.47 2.18 -9.38
CA ILE A 84 -17.66 2.06 -10.60
C ILE A 84 -16.20 1.78 -10.21
N PRO A 85 -15.83 0.50 -9.99
CA PRO A 85 -14.47 0.13 -9.67
C PRO A 85 -13.60 0.15 -10.93
N VAL A 86 -12.44 0.80 -10.85
CA VAL A 86 -11.46 0.91 -11.93
C VAL A 86 -10.13 0.35 -11.44
N THR A 87 -9.30 -0.21 -12.32
CA THR A 87 -7.99 -0.74 -11.90
C THR A 87 -7.01 0.39 -11.60
N GLU A 88 -6.17 0.23 -10.57
CA GLU A 88 -5.14 1.21 -10.18
C GLU A 88 -4.31 1.70 -11.38
N ARG A 89 -3.88 0.77 -12.26
CA ARG A 89 -3.09 1.08 -13.45
C ARG A 89 -3.80 2.00 -14.45
N ALA A 90 -5.12 1.88 -14.59
CA ALA A 90 -5.91 2.65 -15.55
C ALA A 90 -6.56 3.89 -14.92
N TYR A 91 -6.61 3.97 -13.59
CA TYR A 91 -7.41 4.96 -12.85
C TYR A 91 -7.09 6.40 -13.22
N ALA A 92 -5.80 6.76 -13.20
CA ALA A 92 -5.34 8.13 -13.47
C ALA A 92 -5.81 8.63 -14.84
N GLN A 93 -5.60 7.82 -15.87
CA GLN A 93 -6.00 8.13 -17.24
C GLN A 93 -7.52 8.17 -17.36
N TRP A 94 -8.21 7.19 -16.79
CA TRP A 94 -9.67 7.09 -16.86
C TRP A 94 -10.35 8.32 -16.23
N VAL A 95 -10.01 8.66 -14.97
CA VAL A 95 -10.59 9.81 -14.27
C VAL A 95 -10.29 11.11 -15.01
N THR A 96 -9.05 11.30 -15.47
CA THR A 96 -8.65 12.51 -16.20
C THR A 96 -9.48 12.70 -17.48
N THR A 97 -9.71 11.63 -18.25
CA THR A 97 -10.55 11.69 -19.46
C THR A 97 -11.99 12.04 -19.11
N GLN A 98 -12.57 11.45 -18.07
CA GLN A 98 -13.95 11.73 -17.67
C GLN A 98 -14.12 13.18 -17.17
N LEU A 99 -13.17 13.70 -16.39
CA LEU A 99 -13.21 15.08 -15.89
C LEU A 99 -13.13 16.10 -17.04
N ILE A 100 -12.21 15.90 -18.00
CA ILE A 100 -12.06 16.79 -19.17
C ILE A 100 -13.29 16.70 -20.07
N GLY A 101 -13.82 15.49 -20.28
CA GLY A 101 -15.02 15.24 -21.08
C GLY A 101 -16.33 15.72 -20.44
N ARG A 102 -16.30 16.17 -19.18
CA ARG A 102 -17.48 16.53 -18.37
C ARG A 102 -18.48 15.38 -18.22
N THR A 103 -17.97 14.15 -18.18
CA THR A 103 -18.73 12.91 -17.99
C THR A 103 -18.28 12.15 -16.74
N ALA A 104 -17.59 12.85 -15.83
CA ALA A 104 -17.14 12.28 -14.56
C ALA A 104 -18.32 11.83 -13.68
N PRO A 105 -18.15 10.73 -12.91
CA PRO A 105 -19.09 10.35 -11.87
C PRO A 105 -19.32 11.47 -10.84
N ASP A 106 -20.42 11.37 -10.10
CA ASP A 106 -20.77 12.34 -9.05
C ASP A 106 -19.73 12.35 -7.92
N LEU A 107 -19.29 11.15 -7.51
CA LEU A 107 -18.29 10.92 -6.47
C LEU A 107 -17.04 10.27 -7.08
N VAL A 108 -15.87 10.87 -6.85
CA VAL A 108 -14.60 10.37 -7.36
C VAL A 108 -13.61 10.24 -6.21
N GLU A 109 -13.00 9.06 -6.07
CA GLU A 109 -11.91 8.86 -5.12
C GLU A 109 -10.70 9.74 -5.51
N LEU A 110 -10.21 10.56 -4.58
CA LEU A 110 -9.11 11.48 -4.81
C LEU A 110 -7.76 10.82 -4.52
N GLY A 111 -6.97 10.63 -5.57
CA GLY A 111 -5.63 10.04 -5.51
C GLY A 111 -5.22 9.49 -6.87
N PHE A 112 -3.94 9.16 -7.04
CA PHE A 112 -3.37 8.59 -8.28
C PHE A 112 -3.48 9.41 -9.58
N PHE A 113 -4.07 10.61 -9.56
CA PHE A 113 -3.97 11.61 -10.63
C PHE A 113 -3.46 12.94 -10.05
N ASP A 114 -3.22 13.95 -10.89
CA ASP A 114 -2.79 15.28 -10.44
C ASP A 114 -3.94 16.03 -9.75
N VAL A 115 -4.29 15.59 -8.55
CA VAL A 115 -5.45 16.08 -7.80
C VAL A 115 -5.42 17.61 -7.74
N LYS A 116 -4.29 18.21 -7.37
CA LYS A 116 -4.15 19.67 -7.25
C LYS A 116 -4.52 20.42 -8.54
N LEU A 117 -4.11 19.91 -9.71
CA LEU A 117 -4.43 20.51 -11.01
C LEU A 117 -5.94 20.47 -11.32
N TYR A 118 -6.62 19.37 -10.99
CA TYR A 118 -8.01 19.14 -11.39
C TYR A 118 -9.03 19.63 -10.36
N LEU A 119 -8.65 19.71 -9.08
CA LEU A 119 -9.58 19.89 -7.97
C LEU A 119 -10.38 21.21 -8.05
N GLY A 120 -9.68 22.36 -8.09
CA GLY A 120 -10.35 23.66 -8.14
C GLY A 120 -11.21 23.87 -9.39
N ARG A 121 -10.88 23.18 -10.49
CA ARG A 121 -11.62 23.28 -11.75
C ARG A 121 -12.86 22.39 -11.77
N TYR A 122 -12.76 21.15 -11.29
CA TYR A 122 -13.76 20.11 -11.52
C TYR A 122 -14.48 19.59 -10.28
N PHE A 123 -14.07 20.00 -9.07
CA PHE A 123 -14.67 19.54 -7.81
C PHE A 123 -15.30 20.68 -7.01
N GLN A 124 -16.31 20.35 -6.23
CA GLN A 124 -17.04 21.27 -5.37
C GLN A 124 -16.40 21.32 -3.97
N PRO A 125 -16.27 22.50 -3.36
CA PRO A 125 -15.91 22.60 -1.96
C PRO A 125 -17.08 22.12 -1.07
N ILE A 126 -16.74 21.56 0.08
CA ILE A 126 -17.67 20.99 1.08
C ILE A 126 -17.47 21.59 2.48
N THR A 127 -16.72 22.69 2.59
CA THR A 127 -16.34 23.34 3.85
C THR A 127 -17.55 23.75 4.70
N ASP A 128 -18.60 24.30 4.08
CA ASP A 128 -19.77 24.78 4.80
C ASP A 128 -20.53 23.63 5.45
N GLU A 129 -20.70 22.54 4.72
CA GLU A 129 -21.35 21.32 5.19
C GLU A 129 -20.55 20.66 6.31
N LEU A 130 -19.21 20.66 6.22
CA LEU A 130 -18.31 20.12 7.24
C LEU A 130 -18.34 20.91 8.56
N ARG A 131 -18.63 22.21 8.51
CA ARG A 131 -18.74 23.08 9.70
C ARG A 131 -20.06 22.92 10.46
N GLN A 132 -21.06 22.29 9.84
CA GLN A 132 -22.31 21.95 10.51
C GLN A 132 -22.19 20.60 11.21
N PRO A 133 -22.97 20.35 12.29
CA PRO A 133 -23.07 19.01 12.84
C PRO A 133 -23.61 18.01 11.81
N ASN A 134 -23.11 16.76 11.87
CA ASN A 134 -23.64 15.67 11.05
C ASN A 134 -25.03 15.25 11.57
N PRO A 135 -26.11 15.36 10.79
CA PRO A 135 -27.47 15.02 11.24
C PRO A 135 -27.63 13.58 11.73
N TYR A 136 -26.83 12.65 11.22
CA TYR A 136 -26.85 11.24 11.62
C TYR A 136 -26.22 10.99 13.01
N ASN A 137 -25.53 11.99 13.58
CA ASN A 137 -24.97 11.90 14.93
C ASN A 137 -25.92 12.42 16.02
N LYS A 138 -27.16 12.80 15.69
CA LYS A 138 -28.13 13.39 16.62
C LYS A 138 -28.35 12.59 17.92
N ASP A 139 -28.20 11.27 17.85
CA ASP A 139 -28.44 10.32 18.95
C ASP A 139 -27.13 9.82 19.62
N ASN A 140 -25.98 10.43 19.32
CA ASN A 140 -24.69 10.07 19.91
C ASN A 140 -23.91 11.29 20.44
N ASP A 141 -22.74 11.03 21.02
CA ASP A 141 -21.89 12.04 21.69
C ASP A 141 -21.41 13.17 20.75
N PHE A 142 -21.57 13.03 19.42
CA PHE A 142 -21.15 14.01 18.43
C PHE A 142 -22.28 14.89 17.89
N LYS A 143 -23.50 14.84 18.47
CA LYS A 143 -24.70 15.55 17.97
C LYS A 143 -24.52 17.07 17.75
N ASP A 144 -23.72 17.73 18.58
CA ASP A 144 -23.47 19.19 18.55
C ASP A 144 -22.07 19.52 18.02
N THR A 145 -21.31 18.51 17.59
CA THR A 145 -19.93 18.64 17.13
C THR A 145 -19.92 18.90 15.62
N PRO A 146 -19.17 19.92 15.12
CA PRO A 146 -18.97 20.09 13.67
C PRO A 146 -18.54 18.79 13.02
N TRP A 147 -19.10 18.45 11.86
CA TRP A 147 -18.88 17.16 11.22
C TRP A 147 -17.39 16.87 10.99
N MET A 148 -16.60 17.85 10.56
CA MET A 148 -15.14 17.71 10.44
C MET A 148 -14.44 17.30 11.74
N ASP A 149 -14.90 17.79 12.90
CA ASP A 149 -14.27 17.53 14.19
C ASP A 149 -14.60 16.13 14.73
N THR A 150 -15.50 15.40 14.07
CA THR A 150 -15.81 13.98 14.37
C THR A 150 -14.76 13.02 13.82
N PHE A 151 -13.90 13.47 12.90
CA PHE A 151 -12.78 12.68 12.36
C PHE A 151 -11.56 12.76 13.27
N THR A 152 -10.73 11.72 13.25
CA THR A 152 -9.51 11.63 14.06
C THR A 152 -8.48 12.73 13.73
N ASP A 153 -8.45 13.21 12.49
CA ASP A 153 -7.54 14.24 11.98
C ASP A 153 -8.20 15.59 11.64
N GLY A 154 -9.50 15.75 11.90
CA GLY A 154 -10.24 16.95 11.46
C GLY A 154 -10.30 17.12 9.94
N LEU A 155 -10.07 16.04 9.16
CA LEU A 155 -9.91 16.03 7.71
C LEU A 155 -8.84 16.99 7.18
N GLN A 156 -7.79 17.29 7.97
CA GLN A 156 -6.75 18.27 7.60
C GLN A 156 -6.18 18.05 6.19
N ASN A 157 -5.96 16.80 5.80
CA ASN A 157 -5.44 16.47 4.45
C ASN A 157 -6.46 16.61 3.31
N SER A 158 -7.71 16.94 3.60
CA SER A 158 -8.72 17.29 2.60
C SER A 158 -8.82 18.80 2.38
N TYR A 159 -8.15 19.60 3.21
CA TYR A 159 -8.05 21.04 3.07
C TYR A 159 -7.00 21.40 2.02
N ILE A 160 -7.33 22.35 1.14
CA ILE A 160 -6.44 22.83 0.09
C ILE A 160 -6.14 24.30 0.38
N PRO A 161 -4.96 24.60 0.94
CA PRO A 161 -4.60 25.96 1.32
C PRO A 161 -4.74 26.95 0.17
N GLU A 162 -4.37 26.53 -1.05
CA GLU A 162 -4.43 27.34 -2.26
C GLU A 162 -5.86 27.79 -2.64
N LEU A 163 -6.87 27.04 -2.21
CA LEU A 163 -8.29 27.26 -2.52
C LEU A 163 -9.11 27.65 -1.28
N LEU A 164 -8.51 27.59 -0.09
CA LEU A 164 -9.14 27.89 1.21
C LEU A 164 -10.40 27.07 1.49
N ASP A 165 -10.42 25.82 1.03
CA ASP A 165 -11.59 24.95 1.13
C ASP A 165 -11.21 23.47 1.33
N TYR A 166 -12.14 22.73 1.92
CA TYR A 166 -12.13 21.27 1.98
C TYR A 166 -12.86 20.69 0.76
N TYR A 167 -12.32 19.63 0.18
CA TYR A 167 -12.85 19.03 -1.04
C TYR A 167 -13.18 17.55 -0.96
N ALA A 168 -12.91 16.90 0.18
CA ALA A 168 -13.04 15.46 0.28
C ALA A 168 -13.36 14.98 1.69
N VAL A 169 -14.07 13.85 1.77
CA VAL A 169 -14.30 13.11 3.02
C VAL A 169 -13.60 11.76 2.91
N GLY A 170 -12.74 11.44 3.88
CA GLY A 170 -12.06 10.15 3.98
C GLY A 170 -12.79 9.19 4.90
N PHE A 171 -12.83 7.90 4.52
CA PHE A 171 -13.59 6.89 5.26
C PHE A 171 -12.71 5.95 6.11
N SER A 172 -11.39 5.96 5.91
CA SER A 172 -10.48 5.03 6.60
C SER A 172 -9.14 5.68 6.93
N GLN A 173 -8.34 5.04 7.78
CA GLN A 173 -6.94 5.36 8.05
C GLN A 173 -6.04 4.19 7.65
N PHE A 174 -4.76 4.49 7.44
CA PHE A 174 -3.80 3.51 6.96
C PHE A 174 -2.47 3.63 7.71
N THR A 175 -1.90 2.49 8.10
CA THR A 175 -0.57 2.42 8.68
C THR A 175 0.18 1.21 8.13
N VAL A 176 1.47 1.11 8.44
CA VAL A 176 2.37 0.07 7.92
C VAL A 176 2.99 -0.71 9.06
N ARG A 177 3.02 -2.03 8.94
CA ARG A 177 3.59 -2.97 9.92
C ARG A 177 4.39 -4.07 9.24
N ILE A 178 5.11 -4.85 10.05
CA ILE A 178 5.77 -6.09 9.61
C ILE A 178 4.87 -7.27 9.95
N PHE A 179 4.57 -8.09 8.94
CA PHE A 179 3.91 -9.38 9.06
C PHE A 179 4.97 -10.46 9.18
N TYR A 180 4.72 -11.50 9.97
CA TYR A 180 5.63 -12.63 10.10
C TYR A 180 4.91 -13.97 10.23
N ASN A 181 5.58 -15.02 9.78
CA ASN A 181 5.12 -16.39 9.80
C ASN A 181 5.52 -17.05 11.13
N LYS A 182 4.56 -17.17 12.06
CA LYS A 182 4.81 -17.74 13.40
C LYS A 182 5.25 -19.20 13.34
N THR A 183 4.73 -19.97 12.38
CA THR A 183 5.11 -21.37 12.20
C THR A 183 6.59 -21.49 11.82
N LEU A 184 7.08 -20.65 10.90
CA LEU A 184 8.50 -20.64 10.53
C LEU A 184 9.38 -20.09 11.65
N MET A 185 8.93 -19.07 12.39
CA MET A 185 9.66 -18.59 13.58
C MET A 185 9.82 -19.72 14.60
N LYS A 186 8.73 -20.43 14.95
CA LYS A 186 8.78 -21.54 15.91
C LYS A 186 9.69 -22.67 15.44
N LYS A 187 9.68 -22.96 14.13
CA LYS A 187 10.50 -24.00 13.52
C LYS A 187 11.99 -23.68 13.50
N ILE A 188 12.34 -22.43 13.16
CA ILE A 188 13.73 -22.03 12.87
C ILE A 188 14.39 -21.38 14.07
N LEU A 189 13.64 -20.58 14.83
CA LEU A 189 14.14 -19.75 15.93
C LEU A 189 13.65 -20.23 17.31
N GLU A 190 12.87 -21.31 17.35
CA GLU A 190 12.34 -21.92 18.58
C GLU A 190 11.46 -20.99 19.43
N ARG A 191 10.87 -19.97 18.79
CA ARG A 191 9.94 -19.00 19.40
C ARG A 191 8.98 -18.44 18.37
N ASP A 192 7.86 -17.87 18.79
CA ASP A 192 6.83 -17.29 17.90
C ASP A 192 6.47 -15.82 18.22
N ASP A 193 7.15 -15.20 19.17
CA ASP A 193 7.09 -13.77 19.44
C ASP A 193 7.92 -12.96 18.39
N PRO A 194 7.52 -11.73 18.07
CA PRO A 194 8.27 -10.90 17.13
C PRO A 194 9.59 -10.39 17.74
N PRO A 195 10.61 -10.04 16.93
CA PRO A 195 11.79 -9.34 17.43
C PRO A 195 11.39 -7.99 18.06
N LYS A 196 11.91 -7.72 19.26
CA LYS A 196 11.62 -6.49 20.03
C LYS A 196 12.57 -5.35 19.71
N THR A 197 13.75 -5.67 19.18
CA THR A 197 14.81 -4.70 18.86
C THR A 197 15.36 -4.95 17.45
N LEU A 198 16.00 -3.95 16.86
CA LEU A 198 16.62 -4.07 15.53
C LEU A 198 17.71 -5.14 15.51
N GLU A 199 18.47 -5.28 16.60
CA GLU A 199 19.53 -6.27 16.73
C GLU A 199 18.96 -7.68 16.75
N GLN A 200 17.83 -7.86 17.45
CA GLN A 200 17.12 -9.13 17.44
C GLN A 200 16.59 -9.46 16.05
N LEU A 201 16.04 -8.48 15.32
CA LEU A 201 15.61 -8.66 13.93
C LEU A 201 16.77 -9.11 13.03
N PHE A 202 17.95 -8.51 13.15
CA PHE A 202 19.13 -8.94 12.38
C PHE A 202 19.57 -10.35 12.75
N ARG A 203 19.65 -10.69 14.04
CA ARG A 203 20.01 -12.05 14.49
C ARG A 203 19.02 -13.09 13.99
N ASP A 204 17.73 -12.76 13.97
CA ASP A 204 16.70 -13.65 13.42
C ASP A 204 16.92 -13.89 11.93
N CYS A 205 17.14 -12.81 11.16
CA CYS A 205 17.42 -12.92 9.73
C CYS A 205 18.68 -13.74 9.43
N GLU A 206 19.75 -13.55 10.20
CA GLU A 206 21.00 -14.31 10.09
C GLU A 206 20.78 -15.80 10.36
N LYS A 207 20.06 -16.15 11.44
CA LYS A 207 19.70 -17.54 11.75
C LYS A 207 18.84 -18.17 10.66
N ILE A 208 17.91 -17.42 10.07
CA ILE A 208 17.10 -17.90 8.95
C ILE A 208 17.97 -18.19 7.72
N GLN A 209 18.91 -17.30 7.39
CA GLN A 209 19.84 -17.54 6.27
C GLN A 209 20.75 -18.75 6.52
N GLU A 210 21.25 -18.92 7.74
CA GLU A 210 22.07 -20.07 8.13
C GLU A 210 21.28 -21.38 8.04
N TYR A 211 20.04 -21.39 8.51
CA TYR A 211 19.13 -22.52 8.36
C TYR A 211 18.93 -22.91 6.89
N VAL A 212 18.65 -21.94 6.03
CA VAL A 212 18.45 -22.15 4.58
C VAL A 212 19.74 -22.64 3.92
N LYS A 213 20.89 -22.07 4.26
CA LYS A 213 22.21 -22.49 3.75
C LYS A 213 22.49 -23.94 4.09
N THR A 214 22.30 -24.33 5.35
CA THR A 214 22.49 -25.70 5.83
C THR A 214 21.57 -26.68 5.10
N LYS A 215 20.28 -26.35 4.99
CA LYS A 215 19.31 -27.21 4.28
C LYS A 215 19.61 -27.33 2.79
N ASN A 216 20.07 -26.27 2.15
CA ASN A 216 20.45 -26.32 0.74
C ASN A 216 21.74 -27.11 0.50
N ALA A 217 22.70 -27.08 1.43
CA ALA A 217 23.89 -27.92 1.36
C ALA A 217 23.55 -29.41 1.52
N GLU A 218 22.61 -29.76 2.41
CA GLU A 218 22.09 -31.13 2.53
C GLU A 218 21.44 -31.60 1.21
N VAL A 219 20.64 -30.73 0.57
CA VAL A 219 20.00 -30.99 -0.73
C VAL A 219 21.03 -31.18 -1.83
N GLU A 220 22.06 -30.33 -1.91
CA GLU A 220 23.14 -30.46 -2.89
C GLU A 220 23.90 -31.77 -2.71
N ALA A 221 24.28 -32.11 -1.48
CA ALA A 221 24.98 -33.36 -1.18
C ALA A 221 24.14 -34.60 -1.56
N PHE A 222 22.82 -34.55 -1.31
CA PHE A 222 21.90 -35.60 -1.75
C PHE A 222 21.86 -35.70 -3.28
N ASN A 223 21.66 -34.57 -3.97
CA ASN A 223 21.54 -34.52 -5.42
C ASN A 223 22.82 -34.99 -6.14
N SER A 224 24.01 -34.58 -5.66
CA SER A 224 25.28 -35.03 -6.22
C SER A 224 25.46 -36.55 -6.12
N LYS A 225 25.12 -37.15 -4.97
CA LYS A 225 25.16 -38.62 -4.78
C LYS A 225 24.17 -39.36 -5.66
N GLN A 226 23.03 -38.73 -5.96
CA GLN A 226 21.99 -39.33 -6.81
C GLN A 226 22.39 -39.28 -8.29
N SER A 227 22.97 -38.17 -8.74
CA SER A 227 23.50 -38.03 -10.10
C SER A 227 24.67 -38.96 -10.37
N SER A 228 25.53 -39.25 -9.38
CA SER A 228 26.66 -40.18 -9.54
C SER A 228 26.26 -41.66 -9.63
N LYS A 229 24.99 -42.00 -9.35
CA LYS A 229 24.45 -43.37 -9.46
C LYS A 229 23.84 -43.69 -10.84
N GLY A 230 23.88 -42.75 -11.79
CA GLY A 230 23.41 -42.98 -13.15
C GLY A 230 24.30 -43.96 -13.93
N SER A 231 23.80 -45.17 -14.17
CA SER A 231 24.40 -46.13 -15.10
C SER A 231 24.21 -45.66 -16.55
N SER A 232 25.19 -45.92 -17.42
CA SER A 232 25.17 -45.65 -18.86
C SER A 232 23.95 -46.25 -19.60
N TRP A 233 23.27 -47.21 -18.96
CA TRP A 233 22.08 -47.90 -19.49
C TRP A 233 20.74 -47.23 -19.14
N ASN A 234 20.70 -46.22 -18.26
CA ASN A 234 19.48 -45.54 -17.83
C ASN A 234 19.14 -44.30 -18.67
N ILE A 235 19.05 -44.46 -19.99
CA ILE A 235 18.78 -43.37 -20.95
C ILE A 235 17.34 -42.82 -20.84
N PHE A 236 16.41 -43.59 -20.25
CA PHE A 236 14.98 -43.24 -20.19
C PHE A 236 14.47 -42.76 -18.82
N SER A 237 15.31 -42.68 -17.79
CA SER A 237 14.90 -42.27 -16.44
C SER A 237 15.79 -41.16 -15.89
N SER A 238 15.28 -39.93 -15.84
CA SER A 238 15.97 -38.82 -15.16
C SER A 238 15.99 -39.05 -13.65
N PRO A 239 17.12 -38.86 -12.95
CA PRO A 239 17.18 -38.97 -11.50
C PRO A 239 16.28 -37.91 -10.83
N LYS A 240 15.49 -38.30 -9.84
CA LYS A 240 14.70 -37.36 -9.03
C LYS A 240 15.63 -36.58 -8.09
N LEU A 241 15.61 -35.26 -8.20
CA LEU A 241 16.43 -34.35 -7.42
C LEU A 241 15.56 -33.55 -6.45
N LYS A 242 16.10 -33.28 -5.25
CA LYS A 242 15.50 -32.37 -4.28
C LYS A 242 15.63 -30.93 -4.76
N SER A 243 14.57 -30.15 -4.60
CA SER A 243 14.62 -28.70 -4.83
C SER A 243 15.27 -28.00 -3.65
N LYS A 244 16.03 -26.94 -3.94
CA LYS A 244 16.50 -26.03 -2.89
C LYS A 244 15.32 -25.37 -2.19
N MET A 245 15.49 -25.07 -0.91
CA MET A 245 14.55 -24.30 -0.11
C MET A 245 14.59 -22.83 -0.58
N PRO A 246 13.49 -22.29 -1.15
CA PRO A 246 13.43 -20.92 -1.67
C PRO A 246 13.10 -19.89 -0.56
N LEU A 247 13.37 -20.23 0.69
CA LEU A 247 13.00 -19.40 1.84
C LEU A 247 13.94 -18.22 2.00
N VAL A 248 13.38 -17.03 2.23
CA VAL A 248 14.13 -15.81 2.55
C VAL A 248 13.68 -15.21 3.89
N PRO A 249 14.54 -14.48 4.60
CA PRO A 249 14.12 -13.81 5.84
C PRO A 249 12.99 -12.81 5.61
N ILE A 250 13.14 -11.91 4.63
CA ILE A 250 12.18 -10.84 4.36
C ILE A 250 11.84 -10.82 2.86
N ALA A 251 10.58 -11.00 2.50
CA ALA A 251 10.11 -10.74 1.14
C ALA A 251 10.10 -9.23 0.86
N SER A 252 10.60 -8.81 -0.30
CA SER A 252 10.80 -7.40 -0.59
C SER A 252 10.70 -7.07 -2.08
N SER A 253 10.35 -5.80 -2.33
CA SER A 253 10.43 -5.12 -3.62
C SER A 253 10.93 -3.69 -3.42
N ARG A 254 11.02 -2.88 -4.49
CA ARG A 254 11.29 -1.43 -4.35
C ARG A 254 10.32 -0.74 -3.39
N TYR A 255 9.06 -1.19 -3.35
CA TYR A 255 8.04 -0.66 -2.45
C TYR A 255 8.43 -0.88 -0.97
N GLN A 256 8.73 -2.13 -0.59
CA GLN A 256 9.11 -2.46 0.79
C GLN A 256 10.44 -1.83 1.22
N VAL A 257 11.41 -1.71 0.30
CA VAL A 257 12.66 -0.99 0.56
C VAL A 257 12.37 0.46 0.96
N GLY A 258 11.47 1.14 0.24
CA GLY A 258 11.07 2.51 0.57
C GLY A 258 10.44 2.64 1.96
N LEU A 259 9.59 1.69 2.34
CA LEU A 259 8.98 1.65 3.68
C LEU A 259 10.03 1.49 4.78
N PHE A 260 10.92 0.51 4.66
CA PHE A 260 12.01 0.29 5.63
C PHE A 260 12.92 1.51 5.73
N ARG A 261 13.37 2.04 4.58
CA ARG A 261 14.27 3.19 4.51
C ARG A 261 13.65 4.40 5.22
N THR A 262 12.41 4.74 4.89
CA THR A 262 11.73 5.92 5.46
C THR A 262 11.53 5.77 6.97
N ARG A 263 11.10 4.59 7.43
CA ARG A 263 10.92 4.33 8.86
C ARG A 263 12.21 4.46 9.64
N TYR A 264 13.29 3.79 9.21
CA TYR A 264 14.56 3.86 9.93
C TYR A 264 15.27 5.20 9.76
N ALA A 265 15.11 5.89 8.63
CA ALA A 265 15.61 7.25 8.48
C ALA A 265 14.99 8.18 9.52
N GLY A 266 13.67 8.12 9.75
CA GLY A 266 13.02 8.91 10.79
C GLY A 266 13.53 8.57 12.20
N MET A 267 13.65 7.29 12.52
CA MET A 267 14.13 6.84 13.84
C MET A 267 15.57 7.28 14.16
N LEU A 268 16.41 7.51 13.14
CA LEU A 268 17.84 7.77 13.29
C LEU A 268 18.24 9.23 13.01
N SER A 269 17.38 10.02 12.36
CA SER A 269 17.77 11.32 11.83
C SER A 269 16.73 12.44 11.96
N ALA A 270 15.59 12.21 12.59
CA ALA A 270 14.57 13.26 12.73
C ALA A 270 15.03 14.50 13.52
N ASP A 271 15.88 14.32 14.54
CA ASP A 271 16.54 15.42 15.26
C ASP A 271 17.37 16.30 14.32
N ARG A 272 18.04 15.69 13.35
CA ARG A 272 18.84 16.43 12.38
C ARG A 272 18.01 17.31 11.45
N CYS A 273 16.75 16.93 11.19
CA CYS A 273 15.81 17.82 10.51
C CYS A 273 15.49 19.06 11.35
N LEU A 274 15.32 18.90 12.66
CA LEU A 274 15.03 20.02 13.57
C LEU A 274 16.23 20.97 13.68
N ASP A 275 17.46 20.47 13.65
CA ASP A 275 18.67 21.31 13.68
C ASP A 275 18.80 22.26 12.47
N ILE A 276 18.24 21.85 11.33
CA ILE A 276 18.35 22.58 10.06
C ILE A 276 17.04 23.26 9.67
N ASP A 277 15.99 23.16 10.49
CA ASP A 277 14.72 23.87 10.31
C ASP A 277 14.90 25.36 10.65
N PHE A 278 15.47 26.12 9.70
CA PHE A 278 15.66 27.56 9.86
C PHE A 278 14.33 28.32 9.79
N GLY A 279 13.31 27.71 9.17
CA GLY A 279 11.95 28.21 9.11
C GLY A 279 11.17 28.08 10.41
N CYS A 280 11.61 27.21 11.32
CA CYS A 280 10.94 26.82 12.56
C CYS A 280 9.50 26.33 12.32
N ASP A 281 9.25 25.60 11.23
CA ASP A 281 7.93 25.08 10.87
C ASP A 281 7.73 23.59 11.24
N GLY A 282 8.72 22.99 11.91
CA GLY A 282 8.70 21.60 12.36
C GLY A 282 9.16 20.61 11.28
N SER A 283 9.71 21.08 10.16
CA SER A 283 10.19 20.26 9.06
C SER A 283 11.45 20.84 8.40
N ALA A 284 12.29 19.98 7.82
CA ALA A 284 13.40 20.43 6.99
C ALA A 284 12.94 20.50 5.52
N ASN A 285 12.49 21.68 5.10
CA ASN A 285 12.01 21.90 3.73
C ASN A 285 13.17 22.04 2.73
N TYR A 286 12.85 22.06 1.43
CA TYR A 286 13.84 22.05 0.35
C TYR A 286 14.88 23.17 0.46
N TYR A 287 14.45 24.37 0.84
CA TYR A 287 15.34 25.52 1.00
C TYR A 287 16.14 25.49 2.31
N ASP A 288 15.63 24.85 3.36
CA ASP A 288 16.37 24.64 4.61
C ASP A 288 17.56 23.71 4.39
N VAL A 289 17.32 22.60 3.68
CA VAL A 289 18.37 21.66 3.27
C VAL A 289 19.41 22.37 2.42
N LEU A 290 19.00 23.13 1.41
CA LEU A 290 19.92 23.89 0.56
C LEU A 290 20.73 24.91 1.36
N GLN A 291 20.10 25.69 2.22
CA GLN A 291 20.78 26.66 3.07
C GLN A 291 21.79 25.99 4.01
N ALA A 292 21.44 24.84 4.58
CA ALA A 292 22.32 24.07 5.42
C ALA A 292 23.56 23.58 4.64
N MET A 293 23.38 23.14 3.40
CA MET A 293 24.49 22.74 2.51
C MET A 293 25.38 23.92 2.10
N LEU A 294 24.79 25.04 1.67
CA LEU A 294 25.54 26.24 1.31
C LEU A 294 26.31 26.81 2.50
N SER A 295 25.77 26.70 3.72
CA SER A 295 26.47 27.11 4.93
C SER A 295 27.52 26.14 5.42
N GLY A 296 27.58 24.92 4.90
CA GLY A 296 28.43 23.86 5.41
C GLY A 296 27.94 23.26 6.74
N LYS A 297 26.78 23.72 7.25
CA LYS A 297 26.13 23.13 8.42
C LYS A 297 25.65 21.71 8.15
N LEU A 298 25.33 21.38 6.90
CA LEU A 298 24.98 20.04 6.44
C LEU A 298 25.88 19.67 5.27
N THR A 299 26.33 18.42 5.23
CA THR A 299 27.07 17.87 4.09
C THR A 299 26.57 16.47 3.80
N LEU A 300 26.82 15.97 2.59
CA LEU A 300 26.52 14.58 2.25
C LEU A 300 27.26 13.56 3.16
N GLN A 301 28.32 13.98 3.84
CA GLN A 301 29.08 13.16 4.79
C GLN A 301 28.43 13.07 6.18
N ASP A 302 27.23 13.61 6.38
CA ASP A 302 26.52 13.55 7.66
C ASP A 302 26.39 12.09 8.15
N GLU A 303 26.82 11.84 9.40
CA GLU A 303 26.86 10.48 9.94
C GLU A 303 25.48 9.82 9.97
N LYS A 304 24.41 10.59 10.23
CA LYS A 304 23.04 10.05 10.28
C LYS A 304 22.57 9.64 8.90
N PHE A 305 22.90 10.43 7.87
CA PHE A 305 22.63 10.07 6.46
C PHE A 305 23.33 8.77 6.06
N ARG A 306 24.60 8.62 6.43
CA ARG A 306 25.35 7.39 6.19
C ARG A 306 24.71 6.20 6.89
N ILE A 307 24.41 6.33 8.19
CA ILE A 307 24.02 5.22 9.03
C ILE A 307 22.66 4.63 8.64
N TYR A 308 21.64 5.44 8.32
CA TYR A 308 20.36 4.86 7.90
C TYR A 308 20.44 4.23 6.50
N ASN A 309 21.29 4.75 5.61
CA ASN A 309 21.51 4.14 4.29
C ASN A 309 22.29 2.83 4.41
N GLU A 310 23.32 2.76 5.26
CA GLU A 310 24.03 1.52 5.59
C GLU A 310 23.12 0.49 6.26
N LEU A 311 22.22 0.92 7.16
CA LEU A 311 21.19 0.06 7.75
C LEU A 311 20.28 -0.50 6.64
N THR A 312 19.81 0.35 5.73
CA THR A 312 18.97 -0.07 4.61
C THR A 312 19.71 -1.06 3.69
N ARG A 313 21.01 -0.86 3.46
CA ARG A 313 21.88 -1.78 2.73
C ARG A 313 22.09 -3.10 3.47
N LYS A 314 22.21 -3.07 4.81
CA LYS A 314 22.26 -4.28 5.63
C LYS A 314 20.94 -5.05 5.54
N LEU A 315 19.80 -4.36 5.64
CA LEU A 315 18.48 -4.98 5.46
C LEU A 315 18.34 -5.65 4.09
N SER A 316 18.85 -5.03 3.02
CA SER A 316 18.72 -5.60 1.68
C SER A 316 19.48 -6.91 1.48
N SER A 317 20.47 -7.21 2.34
CA SER A 317 21.13 -8.52 2.35
C SER A 317 20.23 -9.67 2.82
N TYR A 318 19.09 -9.36 3.47
CA TYR A 318 18.10 -10.32 3.95
C TYR A 318 16.86 -10.40 3.03
N PHE A 319 16.86 -9.65 1.93
CA PHE A 319 15.76 -9.65 0.95
C PHE A 319 15.93 -10.78 -0.07
N ASN A 320 14.85 -11.08 -0.81
CA ASN A 320 14.94 -12.00 -1.94
C ASN A 320 15.91 -11.48 -3.02
N PRO A 321 16.73 -12.36 -3.63
CA PRO A 321 17.53 -11.99 -4.80
C PRO A 321 16.65 -11.37 -5.89
N GLY A 322 17.16 -10.30 -6.52
CA GLY A 322 16.42 -9.61 -7.57
C GLY A 322 15.20 -8.81 -7.10
N PHE A 323 15.07 -8.49 -5.80
CA PHE A 323 13.95 -7.69 -5.26
C PHE A 323 13.66 -6.40 -6.04
N MET A 324 14.65 -5.83 -6.73
CA MET A 324 14.42 -4.65 -7.58
C MET A 324 13.53 -4.92 -8.81
N SER A 325 13.48 -6.15 -9.31
CA SER A 325 12.69 -6.53 -10.48
C SER A 325 11.32 -7.11 -10.11
N VAL A 326 11.07 -7.27 -8.81
CA VAL A 326 9.83 -7.81 -8.26
C VAL A 326 8.90 -6.65 -7.92
N ASP A 327 7.59 -6.84 -8.05
CA ASP A 327 6.60 -5.86 -7.62
C ASP A 327 6.09 -6.12 -6.18
N ARG A 328 5.23 -5.24 -5.66
CA ARG A 328 4.67 -5.39 -4.30
C ARG A 328 3.85 -6.68 -4.16
N MET A 329 3.12 -7.08 -5.20
CA MET A 329 2.19 -8.21 -5.17
C MET A 329 2.92 -9.55 -5.22
N ASP A 330 3.98 -9.64 -6.02
CA ASP A 330 4.87 -10.81 -6.12
C ASP A 330 5.65 -11.04 -4.82
N ALA A 331 6.12 -9.96 -4.18
CA ALA A 331 6.71 -10.04 -2.84
C ALA A 331 5.69 -10.54 -1.81
N GLY A 332 4.46 -9.99 -1.84
CA GLY A 332 3.34 -10.46 -1.01
C GLY A 332 2.99 -11.92 -1.24
N PHE A 333 2.99 -12.38 -2.50
CA PHE A 333 2.74 -13.76 -2.86
C PHE A 333 3.81 -14.70 -2.29
N SER A 334 5.08 -14.30 -2.33
CA SER A 334 6.18 -15.08 -1.74
C SER A 334 5.99 -15.30 -0.24
N PHE A 335 5.54 -14.27 0.49
CA PHE A 335 5.21 -14.40 1.91
C PHE A 335 4.00 -15.32 2.13
N VAL A 336 2.90 -15.10 1.40
CA VAL A 336 1.67 -15.89 1.48
C VAL A 336 1.90 -17.38 1.21
N GLN A 337 2.85 -17.72 0.32
CA GLN A 337 3.23 -19.11 0.03
C GLN A 337 4.12 -19.75 1.11
N GLY A 338 4.55 -19.00 2.12
CA GLY A 338 5.52 -19.45 3.12
C GLY A 338 6.95 -19.55 2.59
N SER A 339 7.27 -18.83 1.50
CA SER A 339 8.64 -18.68 0.96
C SER A 339 9.38 -17.49 1.55
N ALA A 340 8.77 -16.77 2.49
CA ALA A 340 9.43 -15.76 3.31
C ALA A 340 8.96 -15.82 4.77
N VAL A 341 9.85 -15.50 5.71
CA VAL A 341 9.49 -15.45 7.14
C VAL A 341 8.77 -14.15 7.49
N MET A 342 9.15 -13.04 6.87
CA MET A 342 8.60 -11.71 7.13
C MET A 342 8.30 -10.94 5.84
N ILE A 343 7.41 -9.95 5.94
CA ILE A 343 7.19 -8.93 4.91
C ILE A 343 6.69 -7.64 5.58
N THR A 344 7.05 -6.47 5.07
CA THR A 344 6.39 -5.22 5.46
C THR A 344 5.28 -4.85 4.48
N SER A 345 4.12 -4.46 4.98
CA SER A 345 3.06 -3.86 4.15
C SER A 345 2.11 -3.00 4.98
N GLY A 346 1.20 -2.31 4.30
CA GLY A 346 0.15 -1.52 4.91
C GLY A 346 -1.01 -2.36 5.45
N SER A 347 -1.84 -1.74 6.29
CA SER A 347 -3.10 -2.31 6.80
C SER A 347 -4.04 -2.76 5.67
N TRP A 348 -3.91 -2.17 4.49
CA TRP A 348 -4.74 -2.48 3.32
C TRP A 348 -4.45 -3.84 2.66
N ASP A 349 -3.26 -4.42 2.85
CA ASP A 349 -2.96 -5.79 2.37
C ASP A 349 -3.32 -6.88 3.39
N ALA A 350 -3.60 -6.47 4.61
CA ALA A 350 -3.50 -7.32 5.79
C ALA A 350 -4.49 -8.50 5.75
N SER A 351 -5.75 -8.22 5.37
CA SER A 351 -6.80 -9.23 5.22
C SER A 351 -6.61 -10.11 3.99
N SER A 352 -6.09 -9.55 2.90
CA SER A 352 -5.75 -10.31 1.69
C SER A 352 -4.67 -11.36 1.99
N TYR A 353 -3.63 -10.98 2.74
CA TYR A 353 -2.59 -11.91 3.16
C TYR A 353 -3.16 -13.01 4.05
N ILE A 354 -3.88 -12.67 5.11
CA ILE A 354 -4.45 -13.66 6.04
C ILE A 354 -5.41 -14.60 5.32
N LYS A 355 -6.32 -14.08 4.49
CA LYS A 355 -7.26 -14.92 3.76
C LYS A 355 -6.51 -15.88 2.83
N LYS A 356 -5.58 -15.38 2.01
CA LYS A 356 -4.83 -16.24 1.07
C LYS A 356 -3.96 -17.28 1.78
N ILE A 357 -3.49 -17.00 2.99
CA ILE A 357 -2.75 -17.95 3.84
C ILE A 357 -3.70 -19.01 4.41
N ASN A 358 -4.88 -18.62 4.88
CA ASN A 358 -5.90 -19.54 5.39
C ASN A 358 -6.50 -20.43 4.30
N ASP A 359 -6.64 -19.89 3.08
CA ASP A 359 -7.09 -20.62 1.89
C ASP A 359 -6.01 -21.58 1.35
N GLN A 360 -4.76 -21.51 1.82
CA GLN A 360 -3.74 -22.47 1.42
C GLN A 360 -4.15 -23.89 1.87
N PRO A 361 -3.77 -24.94 1.11
CA PRO A 361 -4.07 -26.31 1.46
C PRO A 361 -3.75 -26.63 2.92
N PHE A 362 -4.73 -27.17 3.64
CA PHE A 362 -4.57 -27.57 5.04
C PHE A 362 -3.67 -28.79 5.21
N GLY A 363 -3.38 -29.51 4.11
CA GLY A 363 -2.60 -30.74 4.09
C GLY A 363 -3.47 -31.98 4.23
N ASP A 364 -2.88 -33.15 3.99
CA ASP A 364 -3.58 -34.42 4.18
C ASP A 364 -3.78 -34.71 5.67
N ILE A 365 -5.04 -34.91 6.07
CA ILE A 365 -5.40 -35.38 7.42
C ILE A 365 -5.44 -36.90 7.38
N ILE A 366 -4.62 -37.59 8.18
CA ILE A 366 -4.61 -39.06 8.21
C ILE A 366 -5.82 -39.55 9.02
N VAL A 367 -6.70 -40.33 8.40
CA VAL A 367 -7.93 -40.84 9.03
C VAL A 367 -7.76 -42.30 9.48
N SER A 368 -7.03 -43.10 8.70
CA SER A 368 -6.67 -44.47 9.08
C SER A 368 -5.38 -44.93 8.40
N VAL A 369 -4.76 -45.95 9.01
CA VAL A 369 -3.56 -46.64 8.52
C VAL A 369 -3.88 -48.13 8.44
N ASN A 370 -3.82 -48.74 7.25
CA ASN A 370 -4.22 -50.12 6.97
C ASN A 370 -5.59 -50.45 7.59
N ASP A 371 -6.58 -49.60 7.31
CA ASP A 371 -7.96 -49.68 7.80
C ASP A 371 -8.15 -49.53 9.33
N LYS A 372 -7.08 -49.27 10.08
CA LYS A 372 -7.15 -48.93 11.51
C LYS A 372 -7.33 -47.43 11.70
N PRO A 373 -8.42 -46.95 12.30
CA PRO A 373 -8.64 -45.53 12.55
C PRO A 373 -7.52 -44.91 13.40
N VAL A 374 -7.20 -43.65 13.15
CA VAL A 374 -6.26 -42.86 13.95
C VAL A 374 -6.97 -41.67 14.58
N SER A 375 -6.62 -41.34 15.81
CA SER A 375 -7.24 -40.23 16.56
C SER A 375 -6.34 -39.00 16.70
N ASN A 376 -5.02 -39.17 16.57
CA ASN A 376 -4.01 -38.14 16.77
C ASN A 376 -2.71 -38.50 16.02
N ALA A 377 -1.77 -37.56 15.99
CA ALA A 377 -0.52 -37.69 15.26
C ALA A 377 0.38 -38.81 15.80
N ALA A 378 0.35 -39.07 17.11
CA ALA A 378 1.12 -40.15 17.73
C ALA A 378 0.61 -41.53 17.29
N ASP A 379 -0.71 -41.72 17.22
CA ASP A 379 -1.34 -42.95 16.73
C ASP A 379 -1.02 -43.19 15.25
N ALA A 380 -1.16 -42.16 14.42
CA ALA A 380 -0.80 -42.23 13.00
C ALA A 380 0.67 -42.61 12.82
N SER A 381 1.57 -41.95 13.56
CA SER A 381 3.00 -42.20 13.49
C SER A 381 3.36 -43.63 13.90
N ARG A 382 2.81 -44.10 15.03
CA ARG A 382 3.04 -45.45 15.53
C ARG A 382 2.60 -46.51 14.53
N LEU A 383 1.36 -46.43 14.03
CA LEU A 383 0.84 -47.44 13.10
C LEU A 383 1.60 -47.50 11.77
N MET A 384 2.03 -46.34 11.25
CA MET A 384 2.85 -46.30 10.04
C MET A 384 4.25 -46.88 10.28
N ILE A 385 4.91 -46.53 11.38
CA ILE A 385 6.24 -47.07 11.71
C ILE A 385 6.17 -48.58 11.96
N ASP A 386 5.16 -49.07 12.68
CA ASP A 386 4.96 -50.51 12.93
C ASP A 386 4.76 -51.28 11.61
N ALA A 387 3.99 -50.70 10.68
CA ALA A 387 3.82 -51.27 9.35
C ALA A 387 5.15 -51.34 8.58
N ALA A 388 5.96 -50.27 8.59
CA ALA A 388 7.29 -50.27 7.98
C ALA A 388 8.21 -51.33 8.61
N ARG A 389 8.24 -51.43 9.95
CA ARG A 389 9.06 -52.41 10.71
C ARG A 389 8.66 -53.85 10.45
N SER A 390 7.37 -54.11 10.21
CA SER A 390 6.88 -55.44 9.86
C SER A 390 7.30 -55.92 8.46
N GLY A 391 8.01 -55.09 7.69
CA GLY A 391 8.40 -55.39 6.31
C GLY A 391 7.25 -55.25 5.32
N ALA A 392 6.22 -54.45 5.63
CA ALA A 392 5.08 -54.25 4.74
C ALA A 392 5.55 -53.64 3.41
N LYS A 393 5.22 -54.31 2.29
CA LYS A 393 5.53 -53.82 0.94
C LYS A 393 4.84 -52.49 0.61
N SER A 394 3.70 -52.24 1.24
CA SER A 394 2.92 -51.02 1.08
C SER A 394 2.10 -50.74 2.33
N VAL A 395 1.83 -49.47 2.59
CA VAL A 395 0.91 -49.01 3.63
C VAL A 395 -0.23 -48.23 2.98
N ILE A 396 -1.45 -48.59 3.33
CA ILE A 396 -2.66 -47.94 2.83
C ILE A 396 -3.07 -46.86 3.84
N LEU A 397 -3.12 -45.62 3.39
CA LEU A 397 -3.62 -44.49 4.17
C LEU A 397 -4.99 -44.09 3.63
N HIS A 398 -5.95 -43.84 4.51
CA HIS A 398 -7.10 -43.01 4.14
C HIS A 398 -6.81 -41.60 4.64
N VAL A 399 -6.73 -40.65 3.72
CA VAL A 399 -6.47 -39.25 4.02
C VAL A 399 -7.69 -38.40 3.67
N ASN A 400 -8.11 -37.52 4.57
CA ASN A 400 -9.09 -36.50 4.25
C ASN A 400 -8.35 -35.29 3.67
N ARG A 401 -8.71 -34.96 2.42
CA ARG A 401 -8.24 -33.76 1.73
C ARG A 401 -9.45 -32.90 1.43
N GLU A 402 -9.58 -31.80 2.18
CA GLU A 402 -10.61 -30.78 1.95
C GLU A 402 -12.06 -31.32 1.96
N GLY A 403 -12.32 -32.36 2.76
CA GLY A 403 -13.63 -33.02 2.88
C GLY A 403 -13.70 -34.37 2.20
N ASP A 404 -12.83 -34.65 1.22
CA ASP A 404 -12.81 -35.90 0.48
C ASP A 404 -11.83 -36.91 1.08
N VAL A 405 -12.33 -38.08 1.47
CA VAL A 405 -11.47 -39.18 1.93
C VAL A 405 -10.91 -39.94 0.73
N LYS A 406 -9.58 -39.91 0.58
CA LYS A 406 -8.84 -40.57 -0.50
C LYS A 406 -8.01 -41.72 0.04
N LYS A 407 -8.00 -42.83 -0.68
CA LYS A 407 -7.09 -43.96 -0.43
C LYS A 407 -5.75 -43.67 -1.10
N VAL A 408 -4.67 -43.66 -0.32
CA VAL A 408 -3.30 -43.41 -0.76
C VAL A 408 -2.44 -44.61 -0.38
N THR A 409 -1.81 -45.24 -1.36
CA THR A 409 -0.90 -46.36 -1.14
C THR A 409 0.54 -45.85 -1.15
N VAL A 410 1.25 -45.97 -0.02
CA VAL A 410 2.63 -45.52 0.13
C VAL A 410 3.55 -46.72 0.26
N TYR A 411 4.69 -46.71 -0.42
CA TYR A 411 5.68 -47.79 -0.43
C TYR A 411 6.88 -47.40 0.44
N PRO A 412 6.95 -47.79 1.73
CA PRO A 412 7.99 -47.32 2.63
C PRO A 412 9.39 -47.78 2.22
N ASP A 413 10.39 -46.94 2.49
CA ASP A 413 11.78 -47.37 2.42
C ASP A 413 12.09 -48.28 3.61
N ALA A 414 12.54 -49.51 3.31
CA ALA A 414 12.58 -50.65 4.23
C ALA A 414 13.62 -50.56 5.38
N LYS A 415 14.13 -49.36 5.70
CA LYS A 415 15.22 -49.16 6.67
C LYS A 415 15.07 -47.93 7.59
N GLY A 416 13.92 -47.26 7.59
CA GLY A 416 13.72 -46.06 8.43
C GLY A 416 13.25 -46.36 9.85
N GLU A 417 13.80 -45.65 10.84
CA GLU A 417 13.34 -45.71 12.24
C GLU A 417 12.25 -44.68 12.54
N THR A 418 12.14 -43.64 11.70
CA THR A 418 11.19 -42.55 11.83
C THR A 418 10.26 -42.45 10.61
N LEU A 419 9.15 -41.70 10.74
CA LEU A 419 8.31 -41.37 9.59
C LEU A 419 9.09 -40.65 8.48
N TRP A 420 10.06 -39.82 8.85
CA TRP A 420 10.86 -39.10 7.88
C TRP A 420 11.76 -40.06 7.08
N ASP A 421 12.37 -41.04 7.74
CA ASP A 421 13.28 -41.98 7.07
C ASP A 421 12.52 -43.00 6.22
N SER A 422 11.36 -43.48 6.69
CA SER A 422 10.57 -44.50 5.98
C SER A 422 9.65 -43.91 4.90
N TYR A 423 9.13 -42.71 5.11
CA TYR A 423 8.07 -42.14 4.28
C TYR A 423 8.37 -40.72 3.79
N GLY A 424 9.28 -39.98 4.43
CA GLY A 424 9.60 -38.58 4.15
C GLY A 424 8.50 -37.59 4.54
N ILE A 425 7.78 -37.86 5.63
CA ILE A 425 6.74 -36.97 6.17
C ILE A 425 6.92 -36.68 7.65
N LYS A 426 6.35 -35.56 8.08
CA LYS A 426 6.09 -35.24 9.49
C LYS A 426 4.58 -35.08 9.68
N VAL A 427 4.05 -35.62 10.78
CA VAL A 427 2.63 -35.54 11.14
C VAL A 427 2.50 -34.87 12.50
N GLU A 428 1.62 -33.89 12.62
CA GLU A 428 1.37 -33.14 13.86
C GLU A 428 -0.12 -32.89 14.05
N ASP A 429 -0.56 -32.78 15.31
CA ASP A 429 -1.94 -32.47 15.65
C ASP A 429 -2.24 -30.97 15.42
N CYS A 430 -3.01 -30.68 14.37
CA CYS A 430 -3.38 -29.31 14.00
C CYS A 430 -4.88 -29.08 14.23
N ALA A 431 -5.25 -27.88 14.68
CA ALA A 431 -6.66 -27.50 14.80
C ALA A 431 -7.29 -27.29 13.42
N ASP A 432 -8.37 -28.02 13.12
CA ASP A 432 -9.17 -27.85 11.92
C ASP A 432 -10.05 -26.58 11.98
N ALA A 433 -10.83 -26.31 10.92
CA ALA A 433 -11.73 -25.16 10.87
C ALA A 433 -12.83 -25.15 11.97
N LYS A 434 -13.03 -26.27 12.68
CA LYS A 434 -13.96 -26.41 13.82
C LYS A 434 -13.22 -26.40 15.17
N GLY A 435 -11.91 -26.15 15.18
CA GLY A 435 -11.08 -26.14 16.39
C GLY A 435 -10.73 -27.54 16.91
N ARG A 436 -10.98 -28.60 16.15
CA ARG A 436 -10.64 -29.98 16.56
C ARG A 436 -9.22 -30.31 16.14
N HIS A 437 -8.45 -30.89 17.05
CA HIS A 437 -7.10 -31.35 16.73
C HIS A 437 -7.15 -32.65 15.93
N VAL A 438 -6.52 -32.65 14.75
CA VAL A 438 -6.46 -33.80 13.84
C VAL A 438 -5.03 -34.04 13.35
N PRO A 439 -4.64 -35.29 13.04
CA PRO A 439 -3.29 -35.63 12.58
C PRO A 439 -3.06 -35.18 11.13
N VAL A 440 -2.31 -34.10 10.94
CA VAL A 440 -2.05 -33.50 9.62
C VAL A 440 -0.61 -33.72 9.20
N VAL A 441 -0.38 -34.02 7.93
CA VAL A 441 0.96 -33.97 7.33
C VAL A 441 1.44 -32.53 7.26
N THR A 442 2.40 -32.14 8.11
CA THR A 442 2.92 -30.76 8.17
C THR A 442 4.19 -30.57 7.37
N GLU A 443 4.97 -31.63 7.16
CA GLU A 443 6.16 -31.63 6.30
C GLU A 443 6.15 -32.82 5.34
N LEU A 444 6.73 -32.60 4.17
CA LEU A 444 6.80 -33.58 3.09
C LEU A 444 8.08 -33.33 2.29
N ASP A 445 8.93 -34.33 2.21
CA ASP A 445 10.11 -34.32 1.34
C ASP A 445 9.70 -34.60 -0.12
N SER A 446 10.12 -33.72 -1.04
CA SER A 446 9.66 -33.71 -2.44
C SER A 446 10.06 -34.95 -3.25
N VAL A 447 11.03 -35.73 -2.78
CA VAL A 447 11.49 -36.97 -3.45
C VAL A 447 11.23 -38.24 -2.63
N SER A 448 10.37 -38.15 -1.62
CA SER A 448 10.05 -39.26 -0.72
C SER A 448 9.00 -40.24 -1.25
N PRO A 449 8.86 -41.43 -0.63
CA PRO A 449 7.75 -42.33 -0.89
C PRO A 449 6.37 -41.68 -0.77
N ALA A 450 6.14 -40.87 0.25
CA ALA A 450 4.88 -40.17 0.45
C ALA A 450 4.59 -39.17 -0.68
N ALA A 451 5.60 -38.42 -1.12
CA ALA A 451 5.45 -37.49 -2.23
C ALA A 451 5.14 -38.22 -3.54
N ASN A 452 5.80 -39.37 -3.77
CA ASN A 452 5.52 -40.23 -4.92
C ASN A 452 4.09 -40.79 -4.91
N ALA A 453 3.52 -41.00 -3.73
CA ALA A 453 2.14 -41.43 -3.55
C ALA A 453 1.12 -40.27 -3.68
N GLY A 454 1.57 -39.05 -3.95
CA GLY A 454 0.70 -37.87 -4.13
C GLY A 454 0.18 -37.28 -2.82
N MET A 455 0.86 -37.53 -1.70
CA MET A 455 0.55 -36.87 -0.43
C MET A 455 0.84 -35.38 -0.50
N THR A 456 0.14 -34.60 0.32
CA THR A 456 0.27 -33.14 0.39
C THR A 456 0.47 -32.69 1.83
N ARG A 457 1.25 -31.61 2.02
CA ARG A 457 1.51 -31.01 3.34
C ARG A 457 0.67 -29.77 3.57
N LYS A 458 0.47 -29.45 4.85
CA LYS A 458 -0.07 -28.16 5.30
C LYS A 458 0.78 -27.00 4.76
N ARG A 459 0.12 -26.02 4.14
CA ARG A 459 0.75 -24.79 3.61
C ARG A 459 0.26 -23.52 4.32
N SER A 460 -0.91 -23.56 4.96
CA SER A 460 -1.37 -22.46 5.81
C SER A 460 -0.51 -22.32 7.07
N PHE A 461 -0.44 -21.14 7.65
CA PHE A 461 0.34 -20.85 8.86
C PHE A 461 -0.24 -19.67 9.64
N ASP A 462 0.15 -19.57 10.92
CA ASP A 462 -0.31 -18.46 11.75
C ASP A 462 0.51 -17.20 11.45
N VAL A 463 -0.19 -16.09 11.26
CA VAL A 463 0.41 -14.77 10.99
C VAL A 463 0.48 -13.97 12.28
N GLY A 464 1.63 -13.36 12.54
CA GLY A 464 1.75 -12.29 13.53
C GLY A 464 2.05 -10.96 12.85
N ILE A 465 1.76 -9.87 13.56
CA ILE A 465 1.98 -8.50 13.10
C ILE A 465 2.62 -7.69 14.21
N PHE A 466 3.61 -6.88 13.88
CA PHE A 466 4.31 -6.02 14.82
C PHE A 466 4.84 -4.74 14.16
N ASP A 467 5.17 -3.77 15.00
CA ASP A 467 5.76 -2.49 14.61
C ASP A 467 7.26 -2.65 14.27
N PHE A 468 7.86 -1.66 13.61
CA PHE A 468 9.28 -1.67 13.26
C PHE A 468 10.14 -1.63 14.54
N PRO A 469 11.00 -2.64 14.79
CA PRO A 469 11.84 -2.66 15.98
C PRO A 469 12.84 -1.50 16.00
N LEU A 470 12.93 -0.81 17.13
CA LEU A 470 13.94 0.23 17.34
C LEU A 470 15.29 -0.40 17.67
N PRO A 471 16.41 0.24 17.29
CA PRO A 471 17.69 -0.10 17.88
C PRO A 471 17.69 0.24 19.38
N THR A 472 18.38 -0.56 20.17
CA THR A 472 18.57 -0.25 21.60
C THR A 472 19.60 0.87 21.77
N LYS A 473 19.51 1.63 22.87
CA LYS A 473 20.51 2.68 23.16
C LYS A 473 21.93 2.13 23.32
N ASP A 474 22.05 0.87 23.75
CA ASP A 474 23.34 0.19 23.95
C ASP A 474 23.85 -0.48 22.65
N ASP A 475 23.13 -0.39 21.53
CA ASP A 475 23.62 -0.92 20.26
C ASP A 475 24.87 -0.16 19.80
N PRO A 476 25.98 -0.86 19.50
CA PRO A 476 27.26 -0.23 19.22
C PRO A 476 27.27 0.55 17.89
N THR A 477 26.37 0.24 16.96
CA THR A 477 26.33 0.85 15.62
C THR A 477 25.30 1.96 15.54
N TYR A 478 24.08 1.68 15.99
CA TYR A 478 22.89 2.50 15.79
C TYR A 478 22.44 3.21 17.06
N GLY A 479 22.74 2.68 18.25
CA GLY A 479 22.20 3.13 19.52
C GLY A 479 22.45 4.61 19.81
N LYS A 480 23.65 5.10 19.46
CA LYS A 480 24.02 6.52 19.61
C LYS A 480 23.25 7.49 18.71
N TYR A 481 22.58 7.00 17.65
CA TYR A 481 21.82 7.82 16.70
C TYR A 481 20.32 7.73 16.91
N VAL A 482 19.83 6.82 17.76
CA VAL A 482 18.40 6.62 17.98
C VAL A 482 17.79 7.87 18.58
N VAL A 483 16.88 8.47 17.82
CA VAL A 483 16.10 9.64 18.23
C VAL A 483 14.86 9.18 18.99
N GLY A 484 14.12 8.24 18.40
CA GLY A 484 12.91 7.66 18.99
C GLY A 484 12.02 7.01 17.94
N ARG A 485 10.77 6.70 18.31
CA ARG A 485 9.77 6.24 17.35
C ARG A 485 9.39 7.35 16.38
N VAL A 486 8.95 6.95 15.20
CA VAL A 486 8.37 7.88 14.21
C VAL A 486 6.88 8.05 14.51
N VAL A 487 6.40 9.30 14.55
CA VAL A 487 4.96 9.61 14.60
C VAL A 487 4.30 9.11 13.32
N GLU A 488 3.19 8.41 13.48
CA GLU A 488 2.32 8.01 12.38
C GLU A 488 1.24 9.07 12.17
N SER A 489 0.88 9.32 10.91
CA SER A 489 -0.11 10.34 10.62
C SER A 489 -1.52 9.92 11.05
N THR A 490 -2.33 10.91 11.43
CA THR A 490 -3.77 10.77 11.62
C THR A 490 -4.53 10.72 10.28
N ASP A 491 -3.82 10.86 9.16
CA ASP A 491 -4.38 10.99 7.82
C ASP A 491 -5.54 10.04 7.56
N THR A 492 -6.69 10.64 7.30
CA THR A 492 -7.77 9.95 6.61
C THR A 492 -7.35 9.66 5.17
N GLY A 493 -7.79 8.53 4.64
CA GLY A 493 -7.62 8.08 3.27
C GLY A 493 -8.95 7.52 2.74
N PHE A 494 -8.92 6.87 1.58
CA PHE A 494 -10.14 6.45 0.86
C PHE A 494 -11.13 7.62 0.74
N LYS A 495 -10.63 8.71 0.14
CA LYS A 495 -11.28 10.02 0.16
C LYS A 495 -12.07 10.24 -1.10
N PHE A 496 -13.30 10.71 -0.98
CA PHE A 496 -14.14 11.03 -2.11
C PHE A 496 -14.40 12.53 -2.21
N GLY A 497 -14.21 13.07 -3.41
CA GLY A 497 -14.61 14.43 -3.77
C GLY A 497 -15.89 14.41 -4.62
N ILE A 498 -16.64 15.51 -4.55
CA ILE A 498 -17.87 15.70 -5.33
C ILE A 498 -17.55 16.51 -6.59
N THR A 499 -17.91 16.01 -7.76
CA THR A 499 -17.65 16.73 -9.03
C THR A 499 -18.59 17.92 -9.21
N LYS A 500 -18.19 18.96 -9.94
CA LYS A 500 -19.04 20.13 -10.24
C LYS A 500 -20.18 19.83 -11.22
N PHE A 501 -20.15 18.66 -11.86
CA PHE A 501 -21.12 18.29 -12.89
C PHE A 501 -22.34 17.56 -12.32
N THR A 502 -22.30 17.15 -11.05
CA THR A 502 -23.43 16.49 -10.40
C THR A 502 -24.58 17.47 -10.17
N GLU A 503 -25.80 16.99 -10.41
CA GLU A 503 -27.04 17.65 -9.97
C GLU A 503 -27.49 17.18 -8.58
N HIS A 504 -26.73 16.26 -7.95
CA HIS A 504 -27.11 15.52 -6.75
C HIS A 504 -26.18 15.83 -5.56
N LYS A 505 -25.69 17.07 -5.45
CA LYS A 505 -24.73 17.46 -4.39
C LYS A 505 -25.25 17.15 -2.99
N ALA A 506 -26.53 17.47 -2.72
CA ALA A 506 -27.13 17.29 -1.40
C ALA A 506 -27.15 15.81 -1.01
N GLU A 507 -27.54 14.95 -1.93
CA GLU A 507 -27.59 13.50 -1.75
C GLU A 507 -26.19 12.89 -1.61
N CYS A 508 -25.19 13.43 -2.32
CA CYS A 508 -23.79 13.04 -2.14
C CYS A 508 -23.27 13.37 -0.73
N ILE A 509 -23.57 14.58 -0.22
CA ILE A 509 -23.20 14.99 1.15
C ILE A 509 -23.91 14.13 2.18
N ASP A 510 -25.21 13.87 2.01
CA ASP A 510 -26.00 13.05 2.93
C ASP A 510 -25.45 11.62 3.00
N PHE A 511 -25.06 11.04 1.85
CA PHE A 511 -24.38 9.74 1.82
C PHE A 511 -23.05 9.75 2.57
N PHE A 512 -22.22 10.78 2.42
CA PHE A 512 -20.98 10.91 3.19
C PHE A 512 -21.25 11.02 4.70
N GLN A 513 -22.23 11.83 5.09
CA GLN A 513 -22.65 11.99 6.49
C GLN A 513 -23.16 10.68 7.08
N PHE A 514 -23.98 9.93 6.33
CA PHE A 514 -24.43 8.59 6.69
C PHE A 514 -23.27 7.64 6.91
N CYS A 515 -22.30 7.59 5.99
CA CYS A 515 -21.15 6.67 6.08
C CYS A 515 -20.18 6.99 7.23
N THR A 516 -20.23 8.20 7.77
CA THR A 516 -19.24 8.74 8.72
C THR A 516 -19.80 9.00 10.12
N THR A 517 -20.83 8.25 10.52
CA THR A 517 -21.14 8.06 11.95
C THR A 517 -20.18 7.04 12.57
N PRO A 518 -19.98 7.03 13.90
CA PRO A 518 -19.16 6.01 14.54
C PRO A 518 -19.59 4.58 14.21
N GLU A 519 -20.91 4.30 14.20
CA GLU A 519 -21.45 2.98 13.91
C GLU A 519 -21.27 2.57 12.44
N ASN A 520 -21.66 3.44 11.49
CA ASN A 520 -21.58 3.12 10.07
C ASN A 520 -20.13 3.07 9.59
N ASN A 521 -19.28 3.98 10.07
CA ASN A 521 -17.87 3.97 9.72
C ASN A 521 -17.17 2.72 10.28
N GLN A 522 -17.49 2.31 11.51
CA GLN A 522 -17.05 1.03 12.05
C GLN A 522 -17.53 -0.12 11.17
N LYS A 523 -18.81 -0.19 10.83
CA LYS A 523 -19.38 -1.28 10.03
C LYS A 523 -18.75 -1.39 8.63
N MET A 524 -18.56 -0.26 7.95
CA MET A 524 -17.86 -0.20 6.66
C MET A 524 -16.44 -0.76 6.81
N ASN A 525 -15.70 -0.28 7.81
CA ASN A 525 -14.31 -0.66 8.02
C ASN A 525 -14.15 -2.10 8.55
N GLU A 526 -15.15 -2.67 9.23
CA GLU A 526 -15.21 -4.09 9.57
C GLU A 526 -15.30 -4.97 8.31
N ILE A 527 -16.02 -4.54 7.27
CA ILE A 527 -16.14 -5.30 6.00
C ILE A 527 -14.91 -5.07 5.12
N ALA A 528 -14.49 -3.80 4.99
CA ALA A 528 -13.29 -3.41 4.26
C ALA A 528 -12.00 -3.92 4.91
N GLN A 529 -12.06 -4.24 6.21
CA GLN A 529 -10.93 -4.59 7.05
C GLN A 529 -9.84 -3.50 7.06
N TRP A 530 -10.26 -2.24 7.17
CA TRP A 530 -9.40 -1.07 7.31
C TRP A 530 -9.61 -0.38 8.66
N ILE A 531 -8.75 0.58 8.98
CA ILE A 531 -8.86 1.31 10.25
C ILE A 531 -9.93 2.39 10.09
N PRO A 532 -10.92 2.50 10.99
CA PRO A 532 -11.90 3.57 10.94
C PRO A 532 -11.29 4.98 11.01
N ALA A 533 -11.91 5.94 10.32
CA ALA A 533 -11.52 7.35 10.30
C ALA A 533 -12.25 8.23 11.32
N VAL A 534 -13.36 7.73 11.87
CA VAL A 534 -14.26 8.49 12.74
C VAL A 534 -13.97 8.19 14.21
N LYS A 535 -13.95 9.23 15.06
CA LYS A 535 -13.79 9.09 16.51
C LYS A 535 -14.91 8.22 17.09
N GLY A 536 -14.58 7.32 18.01
CA GLY A 536 -15.54 6.41 18.63
C GLY A 536 -15.78 5.10 17.86
N ALA A 537 -15.42 5.03 16.58
CA ALA A 537 -15.41 3.77 15.83
C ALA A 537 -14.22 2.89 16.25
N LYS A 538 -14.42 1.56 16.32
CA LYS A 538 -13.39 0.61 16.75
C LYS A 538 -12.90 -0.25 15.58
N PRO A 539 -11.58 -0.44 15.40
CA PRO A 539 -11.05 -1.39 14.43
C PRO A 539 -11.37 -2.84 14.86
N THR A 540 -11.32 -3.77 13.91
CA THR A 540 -11.38 -5.21 14.23
C THR A 540 -10.16 -5.60 15.09
N LYS A 541 -10.28 -6.66 15.90
CA LYS A 541 -9.20 -7.12 16.82
C LYS A 541 -7.84 -7.27 16.13
N PHE A 542 -7.86 -7.75 14.90
CA PHE A 542 -6.67 -7.92 14.09
C PHE A 542 -5.99 -6.59 13.72
N LEU A 543 -6.80 -5.55 13.43
CA LEU A 543 -6.34 -4.23 13.04
C LEU A 543 -5.88 -3.37 14.24
N GLU A 544 -6.08 -3.83 15.48
CA GLU A 544 -5.53 -3.17 16.67
C GLU A 544 -4.01 -2.97 16.56
N ALA A 545 -3.30 -3.93 15.96
CA ALA A 545 -1.87 -3.82 15.71
C ALA A 545 -1.50 -2.65 14.78
N PHE A 546 -2.44 -2.18 13.96
CA PHE A 546 -2.26 -1.09 13.00
C PHE A 546 -2.76 0.26 13.51
N VAL A 547 -3.33 0.35 14.71
CA VAL A 547 -3.74 1.65 15.27
C VAL A 547 -2.54 2.61 15.25
N PRO A 548 -2.68 3.81 14.66
CA PRO A 548 -1.55 4.71 14.51
C PRO A 548 -0.95 5.13 15.85
N ASN A 549 0.38 5.20 15.91
CA ASN A 549 1.11 5.73 17.05
C ASN A 549 1.44 7.22 16.85
N PHE A 550 0.76 8.08 17.61
CA PHE A 550 0.93 9.53 17.56
C PHE A 550 2.06 10.08 18.43
N ARG A 551 2.87 9.22 19.07
CA ARG A 551 3.97 9.63 19.94
C ARG A 551 5.32 9.31 19.29
N GLY A 552 6.14 10.34 19.09
CA GLY A 552 7.48 10.18 18.52
C GLY A 552 8.00 11.44 17.85
N TYR A 553 8.86 11.25 16.86
CA TYR A 553 9.44 12.28 16.02
C TYR A 553 8.85 12.28 14.62
N TRP A 554 8.82 13.46 14.00
CA TRP A 554 8.35 13.66 12.63
C TRP A 554 9.53 14.02 11.71
N GLY A 555 9.44 13.62 10.45
CA GLY A 555 10.46 13.90 9.43
C GLY A 555 11.69 12.98 9.50
N TYR A 556 12.55 13.10 8.48
CA TYR A 556 13.83 12.41 8.40
C TYR A 556 14.79 13.14 7.46
N LEU A 557 16.09 13.03 7.73
CA LEU A 557 17.12 13.70 6.94
C LEU A 557 17.15 13.14 5.53
N ASN A 558 16.94 14.01 4.55
CA ASN A 558 17.11 13.72 3.14
C ASN A 558 17.72 14.94 2.43
N PHE A 559 18.24 14.73 1.23
CA PHE A 559 18.91 15.76 0.43
C PHE A 559 18.07 16.19 -0.79
N MET A 560 16.75 15.98 -0.72
CA MET A 560 15.84 16.43 -1.78
C MET A 560 15.60 17.93 -1.63
N MET A 561 15.93 18.68 -2.67
CA MET A 561 15.72 20.13 -2.78
C MET A 561 14.72 20.48 -3.91
N GLY A 562 14.29 19.46 -4.67
CA GLY A 562 13.37 19.56 -5.79
C GLY A 562 13.42 18.30 -6.66
N SER A 563 12.83 18.38 -7.86
CA SER A 563 12.65 17.22 -8.73
C SER A 563 13.96 16.67 -9.29
N LYS A 564 14.94 17.52 -9.61
CA LYS A 564 16.22 17.05 -10.16
C LYS A 564 17.07 16.36 -9.10
N THR A 565 17.10 16.90 -7.88
CA THR A 565 17.81 16.30 -6.75
C THR A 565 17.17 14.99 -6.29
N ASP A 566 15.83 14.88 -6.27
CA ASP A 566 15.11 13.62 -6.00
C ASP A 566 15.42 12.55 -7.07
N MET A 567 15.38 12.92 -8.36
CA MET A 567 15.73 11.99 -9.43
C MET A 567 17.19 11.50 -9.32
N LEU A 568 18.13 12.40 -9.04
CA LEU A 568 19.54 12.07 -8.84
C LEU A 568 19.73 11.11 -7.64
N GLU A 569 19.02 11.36 -6.54
CA GLU A 569 19.01 10.50 -5.36
C GLU A 569 18.56 9.09 -5.73
N LYS A 570 17.41 8.95 -6.39
CA LYS A 570 16.87 7.65 -6.80
C LYS A 570 17.81 6.91 -7.74
N GLN A 571 18.37 7.58 -8.74
CA GLN A 571 19.27 6.97 -9.73
C GLN A 571 20.55 6.39 -9.12
N THR A 572 21.05 7.02 -8.05
CA THR A 572 22.30 6.61 -7.38
C THR A 572 22.03 5.66 -6.21
N PHE A 573 20.90 5.78 -5.53
CA PHE A 573 20.51 4.94 -4.41
C PHE A 573 20.22 3.49 -4.81
N TRP A 574 19.53 3.26 -5.93
CA TRP A 574 19.15 1.90 -6.32
C TRP A 574 20.35 0.97 -6.60
N PRO A 575 21.40 1.40 -7.35
CA PRO A 575 22.62 0.61 -7.51
C PRO A 575 23.37 0.36 -6.18
N TYR A 576 23.29 1.29 -5.22
CA TYR A 576 23.90 1.12 -3.91
C TYR A 576 23.17 0.06 -3.08
N VAL A 577 21.85 0.20 -2.93
CA VAL A 577 21.06 -0.71 -2.08
C VAL A 577 21.02 -2.13 -2.66
N SER A 578 21.10 -2.28 -4.00
CA SER A 578 21.22 -3.58 -4.66
C SER A 578 22.59 -4.25 -4.47
N GLY A 579 23.63 -3.44 -4.28
CA GLY A 579 25.00 -3.91 -4.13
C GLY A 579 25.83 -3.90 -5.38
N GLU A 580 25.35 -3.26 -6.45
CA GLU A 580 26.14 -3.00 -7.65
C GLU A 580 27.29 -2.04 -7.35
N ASN A 581 27.13 -1.14 -6.37
CA ASN A 581 28.16 -0.19 -5.93
C ASN A 581 28.21 -0.07 -4.40
N ASP A 582 29.34 0.42 -3.88
CA ASP A 582 29.53 0.71 -2.47
C ASP A 582 29.07 2.13 -2.08
N TYR A 583 29.09 2.43 -0.77
CA TYR A 583 28.63 3.71 -0.24
C TYR A 583 29.49 4.88 -0.73
N ALA A 584 30.80 4.69 -0.93
CA ALA A 584 31.69 5.75 -1.41
C ALA A 584 31.36 6.13 -2.85
N LYS A 585 31.10 5.16 -3.73
CA LYS A 585 30.63 5.40 -5.09
C LYS A 585 29.27 6.08 -5.13
N TYR A 586 28.33 5.65 -4.31
CA TYR A 586 27.03 6.31 -4.13
C TYR A 586 27.20 7.79 -3.78
N LEU A 587 28.00 8.06 -2.76
CA LEU A 587 28.20 9.41 -2.26
C LEU A 587 28.96 10.30 -3.24
N ASN A 588 29.95 9.76 -3.93
CA ASN A 588 30.71 10.48 -4.96
C ASN A 588 29.82 10.85 -6.15
N ALA A 589 28.95 9.93 -6.60
CA ALA A 589 28.01 10.20 -7.68
C ALA A 589 27.01 11.30 -7.28
N LEU A 590 26.47 11.23 -6.06
CA LEU A 590 25.64 12.30 -5.51
C LEU A 590 26.39 13.62 -5.43
N ALA A 591 27.53 13.65 -4.75
CA ALA A 591 28.30 14.88 -4.50
C ALA A 591 28.73 15.59 -5.78
N SER A 592 29.06 14.84 -6.83
CA SER A 592 29.51 15.42 -8.11
C SER A 592 28.39 16.13 -8.88
N ALA A 593 27.14 15.66 -8.76
CA ALA A 593 26.01 16.17 -9.54
C ALA A 593 25.05 17.06 -8.71
N MET A 594 25.06 16.92 -7.38
CA MET A 594 24.10 17.58 -6.50
C MET A 594 24.15 19.11 -6.53
N PRO A 595 25.31 19.80 -6.54
CA PRO A 595 25.32 21.26 -6.61
C PRO A 595 24.59 21.80 -7.85
N ASN A 596 24.79 21.15 -9.00
CA ASN A 596 24.18 21.57 -10.26
C ASN A 596 22.67 21.28 -10.27
N ALA A 597 22.27 20.09 -9.79
CA ALA A 597 20.86 19.74 -9.64
C ALA A 597 20.13 20.70 -8.69
N ALA A 598 20.76 21.04 -7.56
CA ALA A 598 20.23 21.97 -6.57
C ALA A 598 20.10 23.40 -7.12
N ALA A 599 21.07 23.88 -7.91
CA ALA A 599 20.97 25.20 -8.56
C ALA A 599 19.76 25.30 -9.50
N ASN A 600 19.52 24.24 -10.28
CA ASN A 600 18.35 24.14 -11.12
C ASN A 600 17.05 24.12 -10.29
N ASP A 601 16.98 23.26 -9.27
CA ASP A 601 15.81 23.16 -8.40
C ASP A 601 15.51 24.49 -7.68
N TYR A 602 16.54 25.23 -7.25
CA TYR A 602 16.38 26.55 -6.63
C TYR A 602 15.84 27.61 -7.61
N ILE A 603 16.35 27.66 -8.84
CA ILE A 603 15.81 28.58 -9.87
C ILE A 603 14.34 28.26 -10.15
N GLU A 604 14.02 26.97 -10.29
CA GLU A 604 12.64 26.53 -10.51
C GLU A 604 11.74 26.83 -9.30
N LEU A 605 12.24 26.69 -8.07
CA LEU A 605 11.52 27.06 -6.85
C LEU A 605 11.17 28.56 -6.85
N ILE A 606 12.16 29.43 -7.08
CA ILE A 606 11.94 30.89 -7.10
C ILE A 606 11.00 31.28 -8.25
N ARG A 607 11.16 30.67 -9.43
CA ARG A 607 10.26 30.87 -10.58
C ARG A 607 8.82 30.49 -10.23
N LYS A 608 8.61 29.31 -9.64
CA LYS A 608 7.29 28.84 -9.19
C LYS A 608 6.67 29.76 -8.15
N CYS A 609 7.43 30.21 -7.16
CA CYS A 609 6.95 31.16 -6.15
C CYS A 609 6.44 32.44 -6.83
N ARG A 610 7.24 33.02 -7.74
CA ARG A 610 6.88 34.23 -8.48
C ARG A 610 5.65 34.04 -9.36
N GLU A 611 5.62 32.98 -10.16
CA GLU A 611 4.53 32.69 -11.08
C GLU A 611 3.21 32.35 -10.37
N SER A 612 3.28 31.87 -9.12
CA SER A 612 2.07 31.58 -8.34
C SER A 612 1.34 32.84 -7.85
N VAL A 613 2.02 33.99 -7.69
CA VAL A 613 1.42 35.21 -7.13
C VAL A 613 0.33 35.81 -8.05
N PRO A 614 0.54 35.97 -9.37
CA PRO A 614 -0.53 36.37 -10.28
C PRO A 614 -1.79 35.50 -10.15
N ASP A 615 -1.63 34.18 -10.08
CA ASP A 615 -2.78 33.27 -9.91
C ASP A 615 -3.52 33.56 -8.59
N LYS A 616 -2.79 33.83 -7.49
CA LYS A 616 -3.41 34.23 -6.20
C LYS A 616 -4.15 35.57 -6.29
N GLN A 617 -3.62 36.54 -7.02
CA GLN A 617 -4.30 37.82 -7.26
C GLN A 617 -5.59 37.63 -8.08
N VAL A 618 -5.59 36.71 -9.06
CA VAL A 618 -6.78 36.34 -9.82
C VAL A 618 -7.83 35.71 -8.89
N PHE A 619 -7.46 34.77 -8.01
CA PHE A 619 -8.39 34.20 -7.03
C PHE A 619 -8.97 35.25 -6.08
N ARG A 620 -8.15 36.18 -5.58
CA ARG A 620 -8.62 37.29 -4.75
C ARG A 620 -9.59 38.20 -5.50
N SER A 621 -9.27 38.54 -6.74
CA SER A 621 -10.15 39.35 -7.60
C SER A 621 -11.48 38.64 -7.86
N PHE A 622 -11.43 37.31 -8.00
CA PHE A 622 -12.61 36.47 -8.12
C PHE A 622 -13.48 36.52 -6.85
N TYR A 623 -12.90 36.42 -5.65
CA TYR A 623 -13.65 36.58 -4.40
C TYR A 623 -14.22 38.00 -4.22
N LEU A 624 -13.48 39.04 -4.62
CA LEU A 624 -14.00 40.42 -4.61
C LEU A 624 -15.19 40.58 -5.57
N ALA A 625 -15.09 40.03 -6.78
CA ALA A 625 -16.19 40.03 -7.74
C ALA A 625 -17.41 39.29 -7.19
N GLN A 626 -17.22 38.14 -6.52
CA GLN A 626 -18.30 37.42 -5.84
C GLN A 626 -18.95 38.23 -4.72
N TYR A 627 -18.17 39.02 -3.99
CA TYR A 627 -18.69 39.89 -2.93
C TYR A 627 -19.50 41.07 -3.50
N MET A 628 -18.98 41.72 -4.55
CA MET A 628 -19.57 42.91 -5.16
C MET A 628 -20.79 42.59 -6.03
N PHE A 629 -20.77 41.46 -6.74
CA PHE A 629 -21.79 41.07 -7.72
C PHE A 629 -22.29 39.64 -7.48
N PRO A 630 -22.75 39.29 -6.27
CA PRO A 630 -23.05 37.90 -5.90
C PRO A 630 -24.12 37.26 -6.78
N GLU A 631 -25.08 38.06 -7.28
CA GLU A 631 -26.09 37.67 -8.28
C GLU A 631 -25.51 37.07 -9.57
N SER A 632 -24.26 37.40 -9.95
CA SER A 632 -23.60 36.83 -11.12
C SER A 632 -22.97 35.44 -10.87
N PHE A 633 -23.01 34.97 -9.62
CA PHE A 633 -22.37 33.72 -9.18
C PHE A 633 -23.36 32.73 -8.56
N VAL A 634 -24.66 32.97 -8.74
CA VAL A 634 -25.74 32.11 -8.27
C VAL A 634 -26.63 31.73 -9.45
N ASP A 635 -26.84 30.42 -9.65
CA ASP A 635 -27.81 29.91 -10.61
C ASP A 635 -29.12 29.63 -9.86
N ALA A 636 -30.07 30.57 -9.91
CA ALA A 636 -31.45 30.27 -9.49
C ALA A 636 -32.30 29.90 -10.69
N LYS A 637 -33.22 28.95 -10.50
CA LYS A 637 -34.27 28.68 -11.47
C LYS A 637 -35.12 29.94 -11.65
N ALA A 638 -35.43 30.29 -12.91
CA ALA A 638 -36.12 31.51 -13.26
C ALA A 638 -37.45 31.67 -12.48
N GLY A 639 -37.54 32.67 -11.60
CA GLY A 639 -38.81 33.13 -11.02
C GLY A 639 -38.88 33.36 -9.51
N ASN A 640 -37.89 32.97 -8.70
CA ASN A 640 -37.95 33.16 -7.24
C ASN A 640 -36.99 34.25 -6.72
N ALA A 641 -37.46 35.49 -6.68
CA ALA A 641 -36.66 36.65 -6.24
C ALA A 641 -36.15 36.53 -4.79
N ALA A 642 -36.95 35.97 -3.89
CA ALA A 642 -36.56 35.78 -2.49
C ALA A 642 -35.46 34.73 -2.33
N GLU A 643 -35.48 33.67 -3.15
CA GLU A 643 -34.43 32.66 -3.18
C GLU A 643 -33.15 33.20 -3.82
N MET A 644 -33.26 34.00 -4.89
CA MET A 644 -32.13 34.74 -5.48
C MET A 644 -31.45 35.63 -4.44
N GLU A 645 -32.22 36.44 -3.70
CA GLU A 645 -31.68 37.34 -2.67
C GLU A 645 -30.99 36.55 -1.54
N LYS A 646 -31.60 35.44 -1.09
CA LYS A 646 -31.02 34.56 -0.08
C LYS A 646 -29.72 33.92 -0.54
N LEU A 647 -29.67 33.38 -1.77
CA LEU A 647 -28.48 32.74 -2.34
C LEU A 647 -27.37 33.77 -2.58
N ALA A 648 -27.70 34.94 -3.12
CA ALA A 648 -26.76 36.04 -3.32
C ALA A 648 -26.21 36.54 -1.97
N GLY A 649 -27.05 36.67 -0.94
CA GLY A 649 -26.63 37.00 0.42
C GLY A 649 -25.67 35.96 1.01
N LYS A 650 -25.97 34.66 0.85
CA LYS A 650 -25.05 33.58 1.26
C LYS A 650 -23.71 33.68 0.52
N LYS A 651 -23.74 33.84 -0.81
CA LYS A 651 -22.53 33.97 -1.64
C LYS A 651 -21.69 35.17 -1.25
N ARG A 652 -22.32 36.32 -0.96
CA ARG A 652 -21.64 37.51 -0.48
C ARG A 652 -20.95 37.26 0.86
N ASN A 653 -21.61 36.60 1.80
CA ASN A 653 -21.01 36.28 3.11
C ASN A 653 -19.83 35.30 2.98
N GLU A 654 -19.96 34.25 2.18
CA GLU A 654 -18.84 33.33 1.87
C GLU A 654 -17.67 34.10 1.24
N ALA A 655 -17.95 34.94 0.24
CA ALA A 655 -16.96 35.73 -0.47
C ALA A 655 -16.27 36.75 0.44
N ALA A 656 -16.97 37.33 1.42
CA ALA A 656 -16.38 38.24 2.40
C ALA A 656 -15.32 37.54 3.24
N VAL A 657 -15.64 36.35 3.79
CA VAL A 657 -14.71 35.54 4.58
C VAL A 657 -13.52 35.11 3.72
N LYS A 658 -13.77 34.61 2.50
CA LYS A 658 -12.71 34.16 1.58
C LYS A 658 -11.85 35.31 1.07
N PHE A 659 -12.42 36.48 0.81
CA PHE A 659 -11.67 37.65 0.40
C PHE A 659 -10.72 38.11 1.52
N VAL A 660 -11.21 38.14 2.76
CA VAL A 660 -10.37 38.45 3.93
C VAL A 660 -9.27 37.41 4.09
N ALA A 661 -9.60 36.12 4.13
CA ALA A 661 -8.61 35.03 4.26
C ALA A 661 -7.64 34.92 3.07
N SER A 662 -8.07 35.34 1.87
CA SER A 662 -7.21 35.36 0.68
C SER A 662 -6.05 36.34 0.82
N TRP A 663 -6.15 37.34 1.69
CA TRP A 663 -5.03 38.22 1.99
C TRP A 663 -3.91 37.48 2.69
N ASP A 664 -4.20 36.67 3.71
CA ASP A 664 -3.16 35.91 4.41
C ASP A 664 -2.45 34.94 3.47
N ASN A 665 -3.20 34.29 2.59
CA ASN A 665 -2.64 33.46 1.53
C ASN A 665 -1.80 34.27 0.53
N LEU A 666 -2.36 35.32 -0.06
CA LEU A 666 -1.66 36.13 -1.05
C LEU A 666 -0.40 36.75 -0.45
N VAL A 667 -0.48 37.27 0.77
CA VAL A 667 0.65 37.81 1.52
C VAL A 667 1.65 36.69 1.79
N GLY A 668 1.23 35.50 2.21
CA GLY A 668 2.09 34.33 2.35
C GLY A 668 2.88 34.03 1.08
N PHE A 669 2.20 33.79 -0.04
CA PHE A 669 2.84 33.49 -1.33
C PHE A 669 3.66 34.66 -1.89
N ALA A 670 3.21 35.91 -1.75
CA ALA A 670 3.93 37.09 -2.19
C ALA A 670 5.19 37.34 -1.33
N LEU A 671 5.14 36.97 -0.06
CA LEU A 671 6.27 37.01 0.84
C LEU A 671 7.15 35.77 0.71
N ASP A 672 6.70 34.64 0.16
CA ASP A 672 7.51 33.42 0.08
C ASP A 672 8.79 33.63 -0.72
N GLU A 673 8.73 34.24 -1.92
CA GLU A 673 9.94 34.58 -2.67
C GLU A 673 10.85 35.51 -1.85
N MET A 674 10.28 36.51 -1.17
CA MET A 674 11.05 37.43 -0.33
C MET A 674 11.66 36.74 0.89
N ARG A 675 10.94 35.84 1.55
CA ARG A 675 11.34 35.07 2.73
C ARG A 675 12.47 34.13 2.35
N ILE A 676 12.28 33.34 1.28
CA ILE A 676 13.32 32.44 0.76
C ILE A 676 14.56 33.25 0.38
N LYS A 677 14.41 34.35 -0.36
CA LYS A 677 15.55 35.22 -0.72
C LYS A 677 16.24 35.84 0.49
N ALA A 678 15.49 36.35 1.47
CA ALA A 678 16.05 36.97 2.67
C ALA A 678 16.82 35.94 3.52
N MET A 679 16.24 34.74 3.68
CA MET A 679 16.85 33.61 4.35
C MET A 679 18.13 33.14 3.63
N MET A 680 18.12 33.12 2.30
CA MET A 680 19.26 32.74 1.46
C MET A 680 20.29 33.86 1.25
N ALA A 681 19.92 35.13 1.47
CA ALA A 681 20.76 36.30 1.16
C ALA A 681 22.16 36.24 1.79
N PRO A 682 22.36 35.79 3.04
CA PRO A 682 23.69 35.63 3.59
C PRO A 682 24.56 34.65 2.79
N ARG A 683 23.98 33.60 2.19
CA ARG A 683 24.71 32.63 1.37
C ARG A 683 25.12 33.21 0.02
N PHE A 684 24.30 34.08 -0.56
CA PHE A 684 24.62 34.77 -1.82
C PHE A 684 25.76 35.79 -1.69
N LYS A 685 26.09 36.21 -0.46
CA LYS A 685 27.27 37.06 -0.17
C LYS A 685 28.56 36.25 0.01
N ASP A 686 28.43 34.97 0.36
CA ASP A 686 29.54 34.08 0.69
C ASP A 686 29.51 32.85 -0.24
N LYS A 687 29.75 33.12 -1.53
CA LYS A 687 29.56 32.13 -2.60
C LYS A 687 30.61 31.03 -2.58
N ASP A 688 31.79 31.30 -2.01
CA ASP A 688 32.93 30.38 -1.98
C ASP A 688 33.13 29.71 -0.60
N ASN A 689 32.11 29.73 0.27
CA ASN A 689 32.18 29.16 1.63
C ASN A 689 32.67 27.71 1.68
N ASN A 690 32.25 26.88 0.72
CA ASN A 690 32.70 25.49 0.59
C ASN A 690 32.61 25.01 -0.88
N SER A 691 33.11 23.80 -1.15
CA SER A 691 33.14 23.23 -2.51
C SER A 691 31.75 23.09 -3.14
N PHE A 692 30.74 22.71 -2.35
CA PHE A 692 29.35 22.64 -2.80
C PHE A 692 28.83 24.03 -3.19
N SER A 693 29.05 25.04 -2.35
CA SER A 693 28.65 26.42 -2.58
C SER A 693 29.27 26.98 -3.87
N LYS A 694 30.57 26.77 -4.05
CA LYS A 694 31.29 27.23 -5.26
C LYS A 694 30.71 26.62 -6.54
N ALA A 695 30.47 25.31 -6.55
CA ALA A 695 29.87 24.63 -7.70
C ALA A 695 28.41 25.05 -7.94
N PHE A 696 27.62 25.16 -6.87
CA PHE A 696 26.23 25.62 -6.92
C PHE A 696 26.14 27.02 -7.54
N PHE A 697 26.93 27.99 -7.05
CA PHE A 697 26.86 29.37 -7.55
C PHE A 697 27.41 29.51 -8.97
N SER A 698 28.42 28.73 -9.35
CA SER A 698 28.89 28.68 -10.74
C SER A 698 27.77 28.24 -11.69
N GLU A 699 27.02 27.19 -11.34
CA GLU A 699 25.90 26.72 -12.15
C GLU A 699 24.71 27.69 -12.09
N TYR A 700 24.39 28.22 -10.91
CA TYR A 700 23.33 29.20 -10.72
C TYR A 700 23.54 30.45 -11.60
N GLU A 701 24.76 30.98 -11.66
CA GLU A 701 25.11 32.13 -12.50
C GLU A 701 24.99 31.78 -13.99
N ARG A 702 25.48 30.60 -14.40
CA ARG A 702 25.35 30.10 -15.77
C ARG A 702 23.88 30.04 -16.20
N LEU A 703 23.03 29.42 -15.38
CA LEU A 703 21.60 29.27 -15.64
C LEU A 703 20.87 30.62 -15.63
N SER A 704 21.17 31.48 -14.66
CA SER A 704 20.56 32.82 -14.54
C SER A 704 20.86 33.69 -15.76
N ASN A 705 22.09 33.58 -16.30
CA ASN A 705 22.48 34.29 -17.53
C ASN A 705 21.77 33.74 -18.77
N MET A 706 21.50 32.43 -18.84
CA MET A 706 20.76 31.79 -19.94
C MET A 706 19.27 32.11 -19.92
N SER A 707 18.66 32.27 -18.74
CA SER A 707 17.24 32.61 -18.59
C SER A 707 16.89 34.06 -18.97
N GLY A 708 17.83 34.82 -19.53
CA GLY A 708 17.64 36.19 -19.97
C GLY A 708 17.95 37.19 -18.87
N GLY A 709 19.22 37.59 -18.80
CA GLY A 709 19.62 38.78 -18.06
C GLY A 709 18.90 40.02 -18.58
N LYS A 710 17.97 40.55 -17.79
CA LYS A 710 17.92 41.99 -17.53
C LYS A 710 17.94 42.17 -16.02
N LYS A 711 18.91 42.99 -15.61
CA LYS A 711 19.12 43.52 -14.26
C LYS A 711 17.83 44.00 -13.62
#